data_AF-A0A4V2X7T9-F1
#
_entry.id   AF-A0A4V2X7T9-F1
#
_cell.length_a   1.000
_cell.length_b   1.000
_cell.length_c   1.000
_cell.angle_alpha   90.00
_cell.angle_beta   90.00
_cell.angle_gamma   90.00
#
_symmetry.space_group_name_H-M   'P 1'
#
loop_
_entity.id
_entity.type
_entity.pdbx_description
1 polymer ?
#
loop_
_entity_poly.entity_id
_entity_poly.type
_entity_poly.pdbx_seq_one_letter_code
_entity_poly.pdbx_strand_id
1 'polypeptide(L)'
;MGLTELENKLAAIVPDTDFKLDERSTLDILNWLKEYAEKIPFDQDKNKFWDSFYFIQENNPEKLADIYQNANKAKGFLPAHQAFILAFLKLLETTKVLFNTFPARHRDLYYRELLGLKPREAQADSVALGITLNTDNAEYLIPKGTLFDAGQDIAGNPLQYASDTDLLANQGKLTDLRWYRKDNDGWQSATPLNLSDNIKLPEKGIKLFSPTLNDTPVLSGYLITSSLFAMSKGERSIKVTLEKEWTGNPHHITAKISSGNDWLSLLVEKENNKHLKLCLSAKDAPISPPDNLDNMTFDLPVLKLSTTQGIILPKITGIKISINGNHNVLYASDDGIERTDATSFPFGQSPTLASGFNLVAPEWYGTKESTLTLTPQWIGLPTENFETWYNKYSPKPANNGVFKVQGYLVTSQKTRDVLNGNEAQALFRENTKPQGKSLTFTLPAMDYSFADNPSPNDWPASIRIELSGQDFMHSQYKQSSEGKKLPYTPQISELKIEFKAEVKAKQYSVYPLTPFGWSNTNTETPSLSNDTFYLGFTDVSPRQTLSLYWQLEGLKELTLSWSYLNKNNTWQPLTQPIHDRTRNLFDKGGWSALLPQDASNQASQMPTGRYWIKAQMNEVKHYPQINGLLYNATTATLINTEIVEQDHLINKLAANSIKQPVNAFAAINDVNQPWSSWNGSPKETEQAFLTRVPARLSHRNRALSWSDIVTLLKENFVSLFDIKYPSASELTKIPAPEKRQLIVIPDNRYRDNHDALRPELNPAQLTEMVEWIDRLSSLWTTIEIKNPTYIDVKVNYQVVFISGVNPDYGHHQLQQELSRKYMPWGENIAIGVTPGNRIDYYQLLATIQQSSLVERVTKLILKKASQSESAIGESIDADDDEVLILVWNKNP
;
A
#
# COMPACT_ATOMS: atom_id res chain seq x y z
N MET A 1 30.35 62.52 22.44
CA MET A 1 29.80 61.40 21.64
C MET A 1 30.33 61.55 20.22
N GLY A 2 31.12 60.60 19.74
CA GLY A 2 31.67 60.66 18.38
C GLY A 2 30.59 60.38 17.32
N LEU A 3 30.79 60.83 16.09
CA LEU A 3 29.86 60.59 14.98
C LEU A 3 29.55 59.09 14.78
N THR A 4 30.58 58.24 14.86
CA THR A 4 30.44 56.77 14.77
C THR A 4 29.61 56.20 15.93
N GLU A 5 29.76 56.76 17.13
CA GLU A 5 28.93 56.34 18.28
C GLU A 5 27.46 56.77 18.09
N LEU A 6 27.22 57.90 17.42
CA LEU A 6 25.88 58.38 17.04
C LEU A 6 25.25 57.52 15.97
N GLU A 7 25.98 57.21 14.90
CA GLU A 7 25.51 56.32 13.84
C GLU A 7 25.14 54.94 14.40
N ASN A 8 25.98 54.37 15.28
CA ASN A 8 25.68 53.09 15.93
C ASN A 8 24.44 53.15 16.83
N LYS A 9 24.25 54.22 17.61
CA LYS A 9 23.04 54.37 18.44
C LYS A 9 21.79 54.60 17.59
N LEU A 10 21.90 55.34 16.48
CA LEU A 10 20.78 55.60 15.58
C LEU A 10 20.38 54.35 14.80
N ALA A 11 21.35 53.57 14.31
CA ALA A 11 21.11 52.30 13.62
C ALA A 11 20.39 51.26 14.51
N ALA A 12 20.56 51.36 15.84
CA ALA A 12 19.86 50.52 16.80
C ALA A 12 18.40 50.94 17.06
N ILE A 13 18.01 52.16 16.68
CA ILE A 13 16.70 52.75 17.02
C ILE A 13 15.84 52.98 15.76
N VAL A 14 16.47 53.35 14.65
CA VAL A 14 15.80 53.69 13.39
C VAL A 14 16.33 52.75 12.32
N PRO A 15 15.45 52.07 11.56
CA PRO A 15 15.87 51.26 10.43
C PRO A 15 16.64 52.12 9.43
N ASP A 16 17.81 51.66 9.00
CA ASP A 16 18.53 52.32 7.92
C ASP A 16 17.72 52.21 6.63
N THR A 17 17.62 53.30 5.88
CA THR A 17 16.86 53.35 4.64
C THR A 17 17.75 53.88 3.53
N ASP A 18 17.69 53.23 2.37
CA ASP A 18 18.46 53.64 1.19
C ASP A 18 18.18 55.10 0.80
N PHE A 19 16.93 55.56 0.96
CA PHE A 19 16.53 56.94 0.69
C PHE A 19 16.98 57.90 1.79
N LYS A 20 17.70 58.96 1.41
CA LYS A 20 18.16 60.04 2.30
C LYS A 20 17.57 61.38 1.85
N LEU A 21 17.18 62.25 2.80
CA LEU A 21 16.68 63.60 2.46
C LEU A 21 17.81 64.55 2.05
N ASP A 22 19.00 64.35 2.61
CA ASP A 22 20.21 65.09 2.25
C ASP A 22 21.31 64.11 1.84
N GLU A 23 21.51 63.99 0.53
CA GLU A 23 22.55 63.16 -0.09
C GLU A 23 23.85 63.94 -0.36
N ARG A 24 23.87 65.27 -0.19
CA ARG A 24 24.98 66.13 -0.58
C ARG A 24 26.28 65.70 0.09
N SER A 25 27.25 65.26 -0.70
CA SER A 25 28.58 64.93 -0.21
C SER A 25 29.33 66.17 0.27
N THR A 26 30.43 65.97 1.00
CA THR A 26 31.35 67.06 1.34
C THR A 26 31.81 67.82 0.09
N LEU A 27 32.02 67.11 -1.01
CA LEU A 27 32.39 67.70 -2.30
C LEU A 27 31.28 68.60 -2.85
N ASP A 28 30.02 68.16 -2.81
CA ASP A 28 28.88 68.95 -3.27
C ASP A 28 28.73 70.25 -2.46
N ILE A 29 28.93 70.17 -1.14
CA ILE A 29 28.87 71.35 -0.27
C ILE A 29 30.04 72.31 -0.55
N LEU A 30 31.25 71.78 -0.79
CA LEU A 30 32.42 72.60 -1.13
C LEU A 30 32.30 73.25 -2.52
N ASN A 31 31.75 72.54 -3.51
CA ASN A 31 31.43 73.09 -4.82
C ASN A 31 30.39 74.20 -4.72
N TRP A 32 29.31 73.97 -3.96
CA TRP A 32 28.31 75.00 -3.68
C TRP A 32 28.91 76.21 -2.97
N LEU A 33 29.79 75.99 -1.98
CA LEU A 33 30.49 77.06 -1.28
C LEU A 33 31.37 77.88 -2.22
N LYS A 34 32.04 77.23 -3.18
CA LYS A 34 32.83 77.90 -4.23
C LYS A 34 31.94 78.80 -5.09
N GLU A 35 30.88 78.25 -5.67
CA GLU A 35 29.92 79.02 -6.47
C GLU A 35 29.27 80.19 -5.70
N TYR A 36 29.02 79.99 -4.41
CA TYR A 36 28.48 81.03 -3.54
C TYR A 36 29.52 82.13 -3.28
N ALA A 37 30.76 81.75 -2.96
CA ALA A 37 31.84 82.66 -2.66
C ALA A 37 32.33 83.45 -3.89
N GLU A 38 32.21 82.89 -5.11
CA GLU A 38 32.48 83.58 -6.39
C GLU A 38 31.55 84.78 -6.63
N LYS A 39 30.43 84.90 -5.91
CA LYS A 39 29.49 86.03 -6.03
C LYS A 39 29.78 87.16 -5.05
N ILE A 40 30.66 86.93 -4.06
CA ILE A 40 30.95 87.88 -3.00
C ILE A 40 32.29 88.56 -3.31
N PRO A 41 32.33 89.88 -3.57
CA PRO A 41 33.59 90.56 -3.82
C PRO A 41 34.43 90.59 -2.54
N PHE A 42 35.72 90.29 -2.68
CA PHE A 42 36.71 90.31 -1.61
C PHE A 42 37.32 91.70 -1.45
N ASP A 43 37.50 92.42 -2.56
CA ASP A 43 38.00 93.79 -2.61
C ASP A 43 36.96 94.78 -3.14
N GLN A 44 37.18 96.07 -2.86
CA GLN A 44 36.26 97.14 -3.30
C GLN A 44 36.20 97.28 -4.82
N ASP A 45 37.30 96.94 -5.51
CA ASP A 45 37.44 97.00 -6.97
C ASP A 45 36.80 95.81 -7.69
N LYS A 46 36.32 94.79 -6.95
CA LYS A 46 35.72 93.54 -7.47
C LYS A 46 36.64 92.75 -8.41
N ASN A 47 37.95 92.83 -8.20
CA ASN A 47 38.95 92.09 -8.96
C ASN A 47 39.21 90.69 -8.37
N LYS A 48 38.87 90.49 -7.09
CA LYS A 48 38.95 89.20 -6.41
C LYS A 48 37.64 88.91 -5.68
N PHE A 49 37.28 87.63 -5.62
CA PHE A 49 36.09 87.14 -4.92
C PHE A 49 36.50 86.22 -3.78
N TRP A 50 35.56 85.94 -2.86
CA TRP A 50 35.85 85.14 -1.67
C TRP A 50 36.19 83.67 -1.96
N ASP A 51 35.87 83.16 -3.14
CA ASP A 51 36.30 81.83 -3.59
C ASP A 51 37.84 81.73 -3.65
N SER A 52 38.48 82.80 -4.11
CA SER A 52 39.93 82.94 -4.20
C SER A 52 40.60 83.01 -2.83
N PHE A 53 39.83 83.25 -1.75
CA PHE A 53 40.28 83.15 -0.37
C PHE A 53 40.13 81.73 0.18
N TYR A 54 38.98 81.09 -0.05
CA TYR A 54 38.70 79.75 0.50
C TYR A 54 39.42 78.62 -0.24
N PHE A 55 39.71 78.77 -1.53
CA PHE A 55 40.30 77.73 -2.40
C PHE A 55 41.71 78.14 -2.89
N ILE A 56 42.60 78.51 -1.96
CA ILE A 56 44.02 78.86 -2.23
C ILE A 56 44.93 77.62 -2.32
N GLN A 57 46.17 77.82 -2.77
CA GLN A 57 47.25 76.81 -2.76
C GLN A 57 46.90 75.50 -3.50
N GLU A 58 46.19 75.63 -4.64
CA GLU A 58 45.72 74.49 -5.44
C GLU A 58 44.77 73.54 -4.68
N ASN A 59 44.18 73.99 -3.56
CA ASN A 59 43.18 73.23 -2.83
C ASN A 59 41.78 73.54 -3.38
N ASN A 60 41.46 72.91 -4.50
CA ASN A 60 40.11 72.90 -5.06
C ASN A 60 39.13 72.07 -4.19
N PRO A 61 37.81 72.19 -4.40
CA PRO A 61 36.81 71.40 -3.69
C PRO A 61 37.12 69.90 -3.64
N GLU A 62 37.62 69.31 -4.72
CA GLU A 62 37.98 67.88 -4.80
C GLU A 62 39.09 67.51 -3.83
N LYS A 63 40.18 68.29 -3.80
CA LYS A 63 41.32 68.06 -2.92
C LYS A 63 40.97 68.31 -1.46
N LEU A 64 40.14 69.32 -1.18
CA LEU A 64 39.62 69.55 0.17
C LEU A 64 38.68 68.45 0.64
N ALA A 65 37.84 67.90 -0.24
CA ALA A 65 37.00 66.75 0.06
C ALA A 65 37.84 65.48 0.32
N ASP A 66 38.91 65.26 -0.44
CA ASP A 66 39.85 64.15 -0.20
C ASP A 66 40.61 64.30 1.13
N ILE A 67 41.04 65.52 1.46
CA ILE A 67 41.64 65.84 2.77
C ILE A 67 40.63 65.64 3.91
N TYR A 68 39.36 65.97 3.69
CA TYR A 68 38.30 65.77 4.65
C TYR A 68 38.08 64.28 4.98
N GLN A 69 38.09 63.42 3.96
CA GLN A 69 38.00 61.97 4.14
C GLN A 69 39.29 61.38 4.72
N ASN A 70 40.45 61.96 4.37
CA ASN A 70 41.77 61.49 4.77
C ASN A 70 42.61 62.63 5.39
N ALA A 71 42.35 62.96 6.66
CA ALA A 71 43.00 64.09 7.34
C ALA A 71 44.53 64.06 7.29
N ASN A 72 45.14 62.86 7.24
CA ASN A 72 46.60 62.68 7.13
C ASN A 72 47.21 63.28 5.86
N LYS A 73 46.43 63.47 4.78
CA LYS A 73 46.89 64.08 3.53
C LYS A 73 47.22 65.57 3.67
N ALA A 74 46.69 66.24 4.70
CA ALA A 74 47.00 67.64 4.99
C ALA A 74 48.43 67.83 5.55
N LYS A 75 49.10 66.76 6.01
CA LYS A 75 50.46 66.78 6.59
C LYS A 75 50.69 67.87 7.66
N GLY A 76 49.62 68.32 8.33
CA GLY A 76 49.68 69.39 9.34
C GLY A 76 49.79 70.83 8.80
N PHE A 77 49.75 71.05 7.48
CA PHE A 77 50.01 72.34 6.84
C PHE A 77 48.80 72.95 6.10
N LEU A 78 47.57 72.63 6.50
CA LEU A 78 46.38 73.21 5.89
C LEU A 78 46.16 74.66 6.37
N PRO A 79 45.87 75.63 5.47
CA PRO A 79 45.49 76.98 5.86
C PRO A 79 44.36 77.01 6.89
N ALA A 80 44.48 77.87 7.90
CA ALA A 80 43.55 77.88 9.05
C ALA A 80 42.07 78.07 8.65
N HIS A 81 41.78 78.87 7.62
CA HIS A 81 40.41 79.06 7.13
C HIS A 81 39.86 77.82 6.40
N GLN A 82 40.70 77.05 5.70
CA GLN A 82 40.31 75.77 5.08
C GLN A 82 40.08 74.71 6.17
N ALA A 83 40.97 74.64 7.17
CA ALA A 83 40.79 73.78 8.33
C ALA A 83 39.51 74.13 9.11
N PHE A 84 39.20 75.43 9.24
CA PHE A 84 37.96 75.91 9.86
C PHE A 84 36.72 75.46 9.09
N ILE A 85 36.69 75.57 7.75
CA ILE A 85 35.59 75.05 6.94
C ILE A 85 35.44 73.55 7.11
N LEU A 86 36.52 72.78 7.01
CA LEU A 86 36.45 71.33 7.17
C LEU A 86 35.96 70.94 8.57
N ALA A 87 36.40 71.64 9.62
CA ALA A 87 35.89 71.45 10.97
C ALA A 87 34.40 71.79 11.08
N PHE A 88 33.94 72.87 10.42
CA PHE A 88 32.53 73.25 10.36
C PHE A 88 31.68 72.19 9.65
N LEU A 89 32.15 71.65 8.51
CA LEU A 89 31.48 70.55 7.81
C LEU A 89 31.40 69.30 8.68
N LYS A 90 32.44 69.01 9.48
CA LYS A 90 32.43 67.89 10.43
C LYS A 90 31.36 68.03 11.51
N LEU A 91 31.09 69.27 11.97
CA LEU A 91 29.99 69.53 12.91
C LEU A 91 28.62 69.33 12.23
N LEU A 92 28.47 69.77 10.98
CA LEU A 92 27.22 69.65 10.23
C LEU A 92 26.84 68.19 9.91
N GLU A 93 27.78 67.26 9.84
CA GLU A 93 27.49 65.83 9.68
C GLU A 93 26.51 65.31 10.73
N THR A 94 26.63 65.77 11.97
CA THR A 94 25.72 65.36 13.06
C THR A 94 24.27 65.71 12.72
N THR A 95 24.04 66.94 12.26
CA THR A 95 22.69 67.38 11.87
C THR A 95 22.20 66.68 10.62
N LYS A 96 23.09 66.40 9.65
CA LYS A 96 22.76 65.68 8.42
C LYS A 96 22.34 64.23 8.73
N VAL A 97 23.09 63.55 9.58
CA VAL A 97 22.78 62.17 10.02
C VAL A 97 21.42 62.13 10.71
N LEU A 98 21.15 63.03 11.67
CA LEU A 98 19.85 63.11 12.34
C LEU A 98 18.71 63.41 11.36
N PHE A 99 18.91 64.35 10.43
CA PHE A 99 17.88 64.70 9.44
C PHE A 99 17.56 63.53 8.52
N ASN A 100 18.55 62.74 8.12
CA ASN A 100 18.37 61.56 7.28
C ASN A 100 17.66 60.40 7.99
N THR A 101 17.49 60.43 9.33
CA THR A 101 16.62 59.47 10.04
C THR A 101 15.12 59.80 9.92
N PHE A 102 14.77 61.01 9.47
CA PHE A 102 13.39 61.49 9.46
C PHE A 102 12.45 60.68 8.54
N PRO A 103 12.81 60.28 7.30
CA PRO A 103 11.93 59.51 6.43
C PRO A 103 11.51 58.17 7.03
N ALA A 104 12.46 57.45 7.63
CA ALA A 104 12.20 56.17 8.28
C ALA A 104 11.21 56.34 9.44
N ARG A 105 11.43 57.34 10.31
CA ARG A 105 10.54 57.68 11.42
C ARG A 105 9.14 58.13 10.96
N HIS A 106 9.07 58.90 9.88
CA HIS A 106 7.79 59.34 9.32
C HIS A 106 7.00 58.15 8.75
N ARG A 107 7.66 57.23 8.05
CA ARG A 107 7.04 55.99 7.56
C ARG A 107 6.53 55.13 8.73
N ASP A 108 7.32 55.02 9.79
CA ASP A 108 6.93 54.27 10.99
C ASP A 108 5.70 54.87 11.69
N LEU A 109 5.70 56.20 11.89
CA LEU A 109 4.54 56.95 12.39
C LEU A 109 3.29 56.65 11.54
N TYR A 110 3.42 56.72 10.21
CA TYR A 110 2.29 56.47 9.31
C TYR A 110 1.77 55.02 9.40
N TYR A 111 2.66 54.03 9.37
CA TYR A 111 2.25 52.62 9.40
C TYR A 111 1.73 52.16 10.77
N ARG A 112 2.38 52.56 11.85
CA ARG A 112 2.06 52.07 13.20
C ARG A 112 1.04 52.93 13.93
N GLU A 113 1.25 54.24 13.97
CA GLU A 113 0.41 55.14 14.77
C GLU A 113 -0.86 55.53 14.03
N LEU A 114 -0.79 55.83 12.73
CA LEU A 114 -1.97 56.21 11.95
C LEU A 114 -2.76 55.01 11.42
N LEU A 115 -2.09 54.04 10.79
CA LEU A 115 -2.74 52.87 10.20
C LEU A 115 -2.91 51.69 11.17
N GLY A 116 -2.24 51.70 12.32
CA GLY A 116 -2.35 50.62 13.32
C GLY A 116 -1.74 49.28 12.87
N LEU A 117 -0.88 49.27 11.85
CA LEU A 117 -0.29 48.05 11.30
C LEU A 117 0.83 47.55 12.19
N LYS A 118 0.91 46.22 12.34
CA LYS A 118 1.92 45.55 13.15
C LYS A 118 2.58 44.43 12.35
N PRO A 119 3.85 44.08 12.68
CA PRO A 119 4.47 42.85 12.22
C PRO A 119 3.62 41.64 12.57
N ARG A 120 3.62 40.62 11.72
CA ARG A 120 2.99 39.33 12.02
C ARG A 120 3.77 38.62 13.14
N GLU A 121 3.04 38.07 14.09
CA GLU A 121 3.63 37.23 15.14
C GLU A 121 4.06 35.87 14.59
N ALA A 122 4.94 35.20 15.31
CA ALA A 122 5.38 33.85 14.95
C ALA A 122 4.21 32.87 14.95
N GLN A 123 4.13 32.02 13.93
CA GLN A 123 3.16 30.94 13.84
C GLN A 123 3.78 29.64 14.35
N ALA A 124 3.07 28.98 15.26
CA ALA A 124 3.46 27.68 15.78
C ALA A 124 3.47 26.61 14.70
N ASP A 125 4.49 25.75 14.71
CA ASP A 125 4.51 24.53 13.93
C ASP A 125 3.68 23.42 14.61
N SER A 126 3.34 22.41 13.82
CA SER A 126 2.54 21.27 14.25
C SER A 126 3.23 19.95 13.90
N VAL A 127 2.93 18.92 14.69
CA VAL A 127 3.45 17.56 14.55
C VAL A 127 2.32 16.54 14.67
N ALA A 128 2.52 15.33 14.13
CA ALA A 128 1.65 14.19 14.35
C ALA A 128 2.34 13.25 15.33
N LEU A 129 1.62 12.86 16.38
CA LEU A 129 2.10 12.02 17.46
C LEU A 129 1.29 10.72 17.49
N GLY A 130 1.98 9.58 17.48
CA GLY A 130 1.39 8.27 17.77
C GLY A 130 1.63 7.92 19.23
N ILE A 131 0.60 7.42 19.91
CA ILE A 131 0.65 7.16 21.36
C ILE A 131 0.36 5.70 21.64
N THR A 132 1.30 5.01 22.28
CA THR A 132 1.15 3.62 22.69
C THR A 132 0.87 3.56 24.19
N LEU A 133 -0.23 2.92 24.57
CA LEU A 133 -0.55 2.68 25.98
C LEU A 133 0.21 1.47 26.53
N ASN A 134 0.36 1.44 27.86
CA ASN A 134 0.87 0.28 28.57
C ASN A 134 -0.14 -0.88 28.58
N THR A 135 0.29 -2.06 29.02
CA THR A 135 -0.56 -3.26 29.08
C THR A 135 -1.60 -3.25 30.21
N ASP A 136 -1.48 -2.33 31.18
CA ASP A 136 -2.35 -2.29 32.36
C ASP A 136 -3.61 -1.46 32.13
N ASN A 137 -3.59 -0.52 31.17
CA ASN A 137 -4.70 0.37 30.87
C ASN A 137 -5.30 0.05 29.49
N ALA A 138 -6.51 -0.51 29.47
CA ALA A 138 -7.21 -0.84 28.23
C ALA A 138 -7.55 0.40 27.37
N GLU A 139 -7.92 1.51 28.02
CA GLU A 139 -8.20 2.82 27.42
C GLU A 139 -7.73 3.94 28.35
N TYR A 140 -7.29 5.05 27.76
CA TYR A 140 -6.89 6.25 28.48
C TYR A 140 -7.19 7.50 27.67
N LEU A 141 -7.85 8.48 28.30
CA LEU A 141 -8.15 9.77 27.67
C LEU A 141 -6.94 10.69 27.80
N ILE A 142 -6.42 11.13 26.66
CA ILE A 142 -5.38 12.14 26.55
C ILE A 142 -6.10 13.44 26.21
N PRO A 143 -6.28 14.34 27.19
CA PRO A 143 -7.04 15.57 26.97
C PRO A 143 -6.29 16.48 26.00
N LYS A 144 -7.06 17.29 25.28
CA LYS A 144 -6.55 18.44 24.55
C LYS A 144 -5.71 19.31 25.49
N GLY A 145 -4.56 19.79 25.00
CA GLY A 145 -3.63 20.58 25.79
C GLY A 145 -2.60 19.75 26.56
N THR A 146 -2.57 18.43 26.38
CA THR A 146 -1.51 17.58 26.96
C THR A 146 -0.17 17.98 26.34
N LEU A 147 0.82 18.25 27.19
CA LEU A 147 2.13 18.75 26.77
C LEU A 147 3.10 17.59 26.49
N PHE A 148 3.80 17.68 25.37
CA PHE A 148 4.83 16.77 24.91
C PHE A 148 6.17 17.47 24.80
N ASP A 149 7.22 16.79 25.27
CA ASP A 149 8.58 17.31 25.34
C ASP A 149 9.33 17.01 24.03
N ALA A 150 9.84 18.07 23.40
CA ALA A 150 10.63 18.02 22.18
C ALA A 150 12.09 18.45 22.38
N GLY A 151 12.57 18.52 23.63
CA GLY A 151 13.92 18.97 23.96
C GLY A 151 14.02 20.48 24.13
N GLN A 152 15.14 21.06 23.69
CA GLN A 152 15.43 22.50 23.85
C GLN A 152 15.95 23.10 22.54
N ASP A 153 15.74 24.41 22.37
CA ASP A 153 16.37 25.17 21.30
C ASP A 153 17.86 25.48 21.60
N ILE A 154 18.53 26.18 20.69
CA ILE A 154 19.95 26.55 20.80
C ILE A 154 20.19 27.51 21.99
N ALA A 155 19.18 28.29 22.39
CA ALA A 155 19.25 29.19 23.54
C ALA A 155 18.92 28.49 24.88
N GLY A 156 18.54 27.20 24.85
CA GLY A 156 18.19 26.41 26.02
C GLY A 156 16.72 26.52 26.45
N ASN A 157 15.85 27.14 25.64
CA ASN A 157 14.42 27.21 25.92
C ASN A 157 13.78 25.85 25.61
N PRO A 158 12.87 25.34 26.46
CA PRO A 158 12.20 24.08 26.22
C PRO A 158 11.24 24.16 25.03
N LEU A 159 11.20 23.14 24.18
CA LEU A 159 10.25 23.03 23.08
C LEU A 159 9.07 22.14 23.54
N GLN A 160 7.87 22.72 23.62
CA GLN A 160 6.69 22.03 24.15
C GLN A 160 5.52 22.07 23.17
N TYR A 161 4.99 20.90 22.84
CA TYR A 161 3.84 20.75 21.93
C TYR A 161 2.61 20.32 22.71
N ALA A 162 1.48 20.98 22.49
CA ALA A 162 0.21 20.65 23.12
C ALA A 162 -0.70 19.90 22.14
N SER A 163 -1.34 18.82 22.57
CA SER A 163 -2.34 18.11 21.75
C SER A 163 -3.50 19.02 21.34
N ASP A 164 -3.91 18.95 20.08
CA ASP A 164 -4.94 19.83 19.51
C ASP A 164 -6.37 19.35 19.80
N THR A 165 -6.50 18.05 20.02
CA THR A 165 -7.78 17.36 20.23
C THR A 165 -7.67 16.34 21.35
N ASP A 166 -8.80 16.06 21.99
CA ASP A 166 -8.94 14.91 22.89
C ASP A 166 -8.73 13.61 22.11
N LEU A 167 -7.88 12.73 22.62
CA LEU A 167 -7.65 11.40 22.07
C LEU A 167 -7.98 10.35 23.13
N LEU A 168 -8.99 9.53 22.87
CA LEU A 168 -9.23 8.32 23.64
C LEU A 168 -8.36 7.19 23.08
N ALA A 169 -7.15 7.05 23.62
CA ALA A 169 -6.21 6.02 23.19
C ALA A 169 -6.60 4.66 23.79
N ASN A 170 -6.28 3.57 23.07
CA ASN A 170 -6.45 2.19 23.54
C ASN A 170 -5.17 1.36 23.32
N GLN A 171 -5.16 0.09 23.70
CA GLN A 171 -4.00 -0.79 23.51
C GLN A 171 -3.80 -1.28 22.08
N GLY A 172 -4.70 -0.89 21.17
CA GLY A 172 -4.75 -1.39 19.81
C GLY A 172 -3.53 -1.07 18.98
N LYS A 173 -3.37 -1.84 17.89
CA LYS A 173 -2.35 -1.61 16.86
C LYS A 173 -2.93 -1.88 15.49
N LEU A 174 -2.55 -1.07 14.51
CA LEU A 174 -2.73 -1.41 13.10
C LEU A 174 -1.65 -2.42 12.71
N THR A 175 -2.03 -3.67 12.48
CA THR A 175 -1.08 -4.75 12.16
C THR A 175 -1.04 -5.08 10.69
N ASP A 176 -2.15 -4.84 9.97
CA ASP A 176 -2.32 -5.28 8.60
C ASP A 176 -2.91 -4.18 7.72
N LEU A 177 -2.33 -4.05 6.53
CA LEU A 177 -2.92 -3.38 5.38
C LEU A 177 -2.90 -4.39 4.23
N ARG A 178 -4.07 -4.68 3.70
CA ARG A 178 -4.26 -5.59 2.56
C ARG A 178 -5.13 -4.93 1.52
N TRP A 179 -4.97 -5.29 0.26
CA TRP A 179 -5.92 -4.87 -0.77
C TRP A 179 -6.06 -5.91 -1.85
N TYR A 180 -7.16 -5.83 -2.58
CA TYR A 180 -7.24 -6.43 -3.90
C TYR A 180 -7.48 -5.34 -4.94
N ARG A 181 -6.96 -5.56 -6.15
CA ARG A 181 -7.06 -4.65 -7.28
C ARG A 181 -7.30 -5.40 -8.58
N LYS A 182 -7.93 -4.75 -9.55
CA LYS A 182 -8.08 -5.30 -10.89
C LYS A 182 -6.86 -4.98 -11.75
N ASP A 183 -6.21 -6.02 -12.26
CA ASP A 183 -5.13 -5.93 -13.26
C ASP A 183 -5.61 -6.45 -14.63
N ASN A 184 -4.77 -6.35 -15.66
CA ASN A 184 -5.09 -6.83 -17.01
C ASN A 184 -5.37 -8.34 -17.05
N ASP A 185 -4.68 -9.12 -16.21
CA ASP A 185 -4.77 -10.58 -16.15
C ASP A 185 -5.80 -11.11 -15.13
N GLY A 186 -6.57 -10.22 -14.49
CA GLY A 186 -7.56 -10.56 -13.48
C GLY A 186 -7.36 -9.80 -12.16
N TRP A 187 -7.98 -10.29 -11.10
CA TRP A 187 -7.86 -9.68 -9.77
C TRP A 187 -6.60 -10.17 -9.06
N GLN A 188 -5.84 -9.24 -8.48
CA GLN A 188 -4.63 -9.50 -7.69
C GLN A 188 -4.85 -9.02 -6.25
N SER A 189 -4.37 -9.79 -5.27
CA SER A 189 -4.33 -9.38 -3.86
C SER A 189 -2.90 -9.10 -3.43
N ALA A 190 -2.72 -8.07 -2.60
CA ALA A 190 -1.45 -7.72 -2.00
C ALA A 190 -1.57 -7.55 -0.49
N THR A 191 -0.45 -7.76 0.21
CA THR A 191 -0.30 -7.50 1.64
C THR A 191 0.88 -6.56 1.91
N PRO A 192 0.69 -5.24 1.74
CA PRO A 192 1.72 -4.22 2.00
C PRO A 192 2.21 -4.11 3.45
N LEU A 193 1.38 -4.45 4.43
CA LEU A 193 1.71 -4.42 5.85
C LEU A 193 1.13 -5.68 6.50
N ASN A 194 1.96 -6.41 7.22
CA ASN A 194 1.58 -7.51 8.09
C ASN A 194 2.70 -7.73 9.11
N LEU A 195 2.45 -7.28 10.35
CA LEU A 195 3.45 -7.33 11.41
C LEU A 195 3.79 -8.75 11.86
N SER A 196 2.86 -9.72 11.74
CA SER A 196 3.12 -11.13 12.10
C SER A 196 4.12 -11.79 11.15
N ASP A 197 4.08 -11.42 9.87
CA ASP A 197 4.98 -11.93 8.85
C ASP A 197 6.21 -11.02 8.62
N ASN A 198 6.46 -10.06 9.52
CA ASN A 198 7.52 -9.04 9.42
C ASN A 198 7.48 -8.19 8.14
N ILE A 199 6.31 -8.02 7.52
CA ILE A 199 6.11 -7.17 6.34
C ILE A 199 5.79 -5.75 6.82
N LYS A 200 6.68 -4.79 6.55
CA LYS A 200 6.51 -3.36 6.87
C LYS A 200 6.23 -2.54 5.61
N LEU A 201 5.60 -1.38 5.79
CA LEU A 201 5.45 -0.40 4.72
C LEU A 201 6.83 0.06 4.20
N PRO A 202 7.00 0.26 2.88
CA PRO A 202 8.25 0.78 2.31
C PRO A 202 8.57 2.19 2.84
N GLU A 203 9.85 2.52 3.00
CA GLU A 203 10.29 3.84 3.51
C GLU A 203 9.84 5.03 2.64
N LYS A 204 9.74 4.82 1.32
CA LYS A 204 9.24 5.85 0.37
C LYS A 204 7.71 5.90 0.28
N GLY A 205 7.02 5.17 1.15
CA GLY A 205 5.59 4.94 1.03
C GLY A 205 5.22 3.95 -0.06
N ILE A 206 3.91 3.76 -0.24
CA ILE A 206 3.33 2.90 -1.27
C ILE A 206 2.11 3.56 -1.88
N LYS A 207 2.02 3.56 -3.21
CA LYS A 207 0.81 3.99 -3.90
C LYS A 207 -0.27 2.93 -3.69
N LEU A 208 -1.44 3.36 -3.23
CA LEU A 208 -2.53 2.43 -2.98
C LEU A 208 -2.89 1.68 -4.27
N PHE A 209 -3.07 0.36 -4.16
CA PHE A 209 -3.29 -0.54 -5.30
C PHE A 209 -2.17 -0.55 -6.36
N SER A 210 -0.95 -0.15 -6.02
CA SER A 210 0.18 -0.45 -6.88
C SER A 210 0.53 -1.94 -6.81
N PRO A 211 1.14 -2.51 -7.86
CA PRO A 211 1.73 -3.83 -7.79
C PRO A 211 2.77 -3.92 -6.66
N THR A 212 2.79 -5.06 -5.96
CA THR A 212 3.80 -5.39 -4.96
C THR A 212 4.56 -6.66 -5.33
N LEU A 213 5.72 -6.89 -4.70
CA LEU A 213 6.51 -8.12 -4.92
C LEU A 213 5.76 -9.40 -4.50
N ASN A 214 4.78 -9.26 -3.61
CA ASN A 214 3.99 -10.36 -3.05
C ASN A 214 2.56 -10.37 -3.60
N ASP A 215 2.32 -9.79 -4.78
CA ASP A 215 1.02 -9.88 -5.44
C ASP A 215 0.70 -11.34 -5.77
N THR A 216 -0.47 -11.81 -5.35
CA THR A 216 -0.97 -13.14 -5.66
C THR A 216 -2.31 -13.04 -6.39
N PRO A 217 -2.57 -13.90 -7.39
CA PRO A 217 -3.87 -13.95 -8.04
C PRO A 217 -4.96 -14.22 -7.02
N VAL A 218 -6.00 -13.41 -7.02
CA VAL A 218 -7.17 -13.67 -6.19
C VAL A 218 -7.80 -14.97 -6.69
N LEU A 219 -8.04 -15.88 -5.76
CA LEU A 219 -8.66 -17.16 -6.06
C LEU A 219 -10.17 -17.07 -5.84
N SER A 220 -10.93 -17.65 -6.76
CA SER A 220 -12.37 -17.87 -6.59
C SER A 220 -12.67 -19.36 -6.53
N GLY A 221 -13.73 -19.74 -5.83
CA GLY A 221 -14.10 -21.15 -5.69
C GLY A 221 -14.76 -21.42 -4.34
N TYR A 222 -14.54 -22.62 -3.81
CA TYR A 222 -15.26 -23.14 -2.65
C TYR A 222 -14.35 -23.95 -1.72
N LEU A 223 -14.58 -23.83 -0.42
CA LEU A 223 -14.27 -24.88 0.54
C LEU A 223 -15.51 -25.77 0.69
N ILE A 224 -15.31 -27.08 0.68
CA ILE A 224 -16.38 -28.06 0.75
C ILE A 224 -16.06 -29.03 1.87
N THR A 225 -16.93 -29.17 2.85
CA THR A 225 -16.75 -30.10 3.96
C THR A 225 -17.70 -31.28 3.82
N SER A 226 -17.23 -32.50 4.01
CA SER A 226 -18.09 -33.69 4.12
C SER A 226 -17.40 -34.80 4.91
N SER A 227 -18.13 -35.51 5.77
CA SER A 227 -17.63 -36.71 6.45
C SER A 227 -17.25 -37.82 5.47
N LEU A 228 -17.94 -37.90 4.32
CA LEU A 228 -17.68 -38.90 3.29
C LEU A 228 -16.35 -38.68 2.55
N PHE A 229 -15.68 -37.55 2.75
CA PHE A 229 -14.34 -37.33 2.24
C PHE A 229 -13.25 -38.08 3.02
N ALA A 230 -13.53 -38.62 4.20
CA ALA A 230 -12.57 -39.34 5.06
C ALA A 230 -12.15 -40.71 4.48
N MET A 231 -11.62 -40.72 3.26
CA MET A 231 -11.19 -41.90 2.53
C MET A 231 -9.71 -42.15 2.83
N SER A 232 -9.45 -43.26 3.52
CA SER A 232 -8.15 -43.54 4.13
C SER A 232 -7.11 -44.13 3.17
N LYS A 233 -7.54 -45.00 2.23
CA LYS A 233 -6.67 -45.76 1.32
C LYS A 233 -7.32 -45.98 -0.05
N GLY A 234 -6.51 -46.45 -1.00
CA GLY A 234 -6.94 -46.74 -2.37
C GLY A 234 -6.87 -45.53 -3.29
N GLU A 235 -7.13 -45.76 -4.57
CA GLU A 235 -7.29 -44.69 -5.55
C GLU A 235 -8.63 -44.00 -5.28
N ARG A 236 -8.56 -42.72 -4.88
CA ARG A 236 -9.72 -41.96 -4.44
C ARG A 236 -10.09 -40.95 -5.50
N SER A 237 -11.37 -40.85 -5.82
CA SER A 237 -11.85 -39.82 -6.72
C SER A 237 -13.12 -39.15 -6.20
N ILE A 238 -13.19 -37.84 -6.38
CA ILE A 238 -14.33 -37.00 -6.01
C ILE A 238 -14.83 -36.35 -7.30
N LYS A 239 -16.04 -36.69 -7.70
CA LYS A 239 -16.74 -36.08 -8.82
C LYS A 239 -17.66 -34.97 -8.32
N VAL A 240 -17.39 -33.75 -8.76
CA VAL A 240 -18.15 -32.54 -8.43
C VAL A 240 -19.06 -32.18 -9.61
N THR A 241 -20.33 -31.93 -9.32
CA THR A 241 -21.34 -31.46 -10.29
C THR A 241 -21.61 -29.97 -10.10
N LEU A 242 -21.50 -29.22 -11.19
CA LEU A 242 -21.72 -27.78 -11.25
C LEU A 242 -23.16 -27.47 -11.67
N GLU A 243 -23.75 -26.41 -11.12
CA GLU A 243 -25.10 -25.94 -11.45
C GLU A 243 -25.22 -25.51 -12.92
N LYS A 244 -24.19 -24.82 -13.42
CA LYS A 244 -24.10 -24.28 -14.78
C LYS A 244 -22.89 -24.85 -15.49
N GLU A 245 -22.90 -24.76 -16.82
CA GLU A 245 -21.73 -25.11 -17.62
C GLU A 245 -20.57 -24.16 -17.33
N TRP A 246 -19.40 -24.74 -17.11
CA TRP A 246 -18.16 -24.02 -16.91
C TRP A 246 -17.23 -24.26 -18.10
N THR A 247 -16.92 -23.18 -18.83
CA THR A 247 -16.11 -23.18 -20.05
C THR A 247 -14.63 -22.90 -19.79
N GLY A 248 -14.22 -22.77 -18.51
CA GLY A 248 -12.82 -22.53 -18.16
C GLY A 248 -11.88 -23.72 -18.43
N ASN A 249 -10.58 -23.43 -18.43
CA ASN A 249 -9.51 -24.40 -18.59
C ASN A 249 -9.23 -25.11 -17.26
N PRO A 250 -9.37 -26.45 -17.16
CA PRO A 250 -9.11 -27.19 -15.93
C PRO A 250 -7.68 -27.05 -15.40
N HIS A 251 -6.70 -26.69 -16.23
CA HIS A 251 -5.33 -26.42 -15.78
C HIS A 251 -5.21 -25.20 -14.86
N HIS A 252 -6.23 -24.32 -14.83
CA HIS A 252 -6.28 -23.17 -13.92
C HIS A 252 -7.05 -23.48 -12.62
N ILE A 253 -7.58 -24.69 -12.48
CA ILE A 253 -8.18 -25.16 -11.24
C ILE A 253 -7.10 -25.80 -10.37
N THR A 254 -7.02 -25.34 -9.13
CA THR A 254 -6.29 -26.02 -8.06
C THR A 254 -7.30 -26.66 -7.11
N ALA A 255 -7.18 -27.99 -6.93
CA ALA A 255 -7.96 -28.75 -5.98
C ALA A 255 -7.02 -29.33 -4.91
N LYS A 256 -7.31 -29.06 -3.64
CA LYS A 256 -6.55 -29.55 -2.48
C LYS A 256 -7.51 -30.11 -1.45
N ILE A 257 -7.13 -31.18 -0.75
CA ILE A 257 -7.95 -31.78 0.31
C ILE A 257 -7.14 -31.94 1.60
N SER A 258 -7.77 -31.73 2.76
CA SER A 258 -7.10 -31.74 4.05
C SER A 258 -6.62 -33.14 4.45
N SER A 259 -5.45 -33.20 5.07
CA SER A 259 -4.87 -34.40 5.68
C SER A 259 -4.08 -33.96 6.92
N GLY A 260 -4.79 -33.73 8.02
CA GLY A 260 -4.22 -33.17 9.25
C GLY A 260 -3.67 -31.77 9.00
N ASN A 261 -2.37 -31.59 9.22
CA ASN A 261 -1.67 -30.32 9.05
C ASN A 261 -1.18 -30.04 7.61
N ASP A 262 -1.54 -30.89 6.63
CA ASP A 262 -1.09 -30.76 5.24
C ASP A 262 -2.24 -30.73 4.23
N TRP A 263 -1.99 -30.08 3.09
CA TRP A 263 -2.86 -30.12 1.90
C TRP A 263 -2.39 -31.17 0.90
N LEU A 264 -3.25 -32.15 0.59
CA LEU A 264 -3.02 -33.09 -0.51
C LEU A 264 -3.52 -32.50 -1.83
N SER A 265 -2.65 -32.43 -2.84
CA SER A 265 -3.02 -31.92 -4.16
C SER A 265 -3.74 -33.00 -4.97
N LEU A 266 -4.91 -32.65 -5.52
CA LEU A 266 -5.73 -33.54 -6.35
C LEU A 266 -5.49 -33.26 -7.83
N LEU A 267 -5.34 -34.32 -8.63
CA LEU A 267 -5.35 -34.20 -10.09
C LEU A 267 -6.75 -33.83 -10.57
N VAL A 268 -6.89 -32.77 -11.36
CA VAL A 268 -8.18 -32.29 -11.87
C VAL A 268 -8.40 -32.76 -13.31
N GLU A 269 -9.42 -33.58 -13.53
CA GLU A 269 -9.88 -34.03 -14.84
C GLU A 269 -11.25 -33.41 -15.15
N LYS A 270 -11.38 -32.73 -16.30
CA LYS A 270 -12.68 -32.24 -16.78
C LYS A 270 -13.35 -33.31 -17.61
N GLU A 271 -14.34 -34.02 -17.05
CA GLU A 271 -15.12 -35.01 -17.81
C GLU A 271 -16.02 -34.31 -18.84
N ASN A 272 -16.66 -33.20 -18.45
CA ASN A 272 -17.43 -32.33 -19.35
C ASN A 272 -17.61 -30.93 -18.72
N ASN A 273 -18.41 -30.06 -19.34
CA ASN A 273 -18.63 -28.69 -18.84
C ASN A 273 -19.38 -28.60 -17.51
N LYS A 274 -19.99 -29.67 -16.99
CA LYS A 274 -20.71 -29.67 -15.70
C LYS A 274 -20.08 -30.60 -14.65
N HIS A 275 -19.08 -31.38 -15.02
CA HIS A 275 -18.50 -32.39 -14.15
C HIS A 275 -16.98 -32.30 -14.10
N LEU A 276 -16.47 -32.11 -12.89
CA LEU A 276 -15.04 -32.16 -12.57
C LEU A 276 -14.77 -33.42 -11.76
N LYS A 277 -13.73 -34.16 -12.11
CA LYS A 277 -13.28 -35.34 -11.39
C LYS A 277 -11.92 -35.03 -10.77
N LEU A 278 -11.81 -35.22 -9.47
CA LEU A 278 -10.63 -34.91 -8.66
C LEU A 278 -10.04 -36.23 -8.17
N CYS A 279 -8.80 -36.53 -8.51
CA CYS A 279 -8.18 -37.84 -8.27
C CYS A 279 -7.00 -37.74 -7.31
N LEU A 280 -6.88 -38.74 -6.44
CA LEU A 280 -5.79 -38.94 -5.49
C LEU A 280 -5.27 -40.38 -5.62
N SER A 281 -3.96 -40.57 -5.58
CA SER A 281 -3.31 -41.88 -5.73
C SER A 281 -3.52 -42.75 -4.48
N ALA A 282 -3.36 -44.07 -4.65
CA ALA A 282 -3.33 -45.02 -3.54
C ALA A 282 -2.16 -44.81 -2.56
N LYS A 283 -1.11 -44.08 -2.97
CA LYS A 283 0.08 -43.80 -2.14
C LYS A 283 -0.04 -42.55 -1.27
N ASP A 284 -0.97 -41.65 -1.58
CA ASP A 284 -1.12 -40.40 -0.84
C ASP A 284 -1.68 -40.64 0.56
N ALA A 285 -1.38 -39.75 1.50
CA ALA A 285 -1.81 -39.88 2.89
C ALA A 285 -3.35 -39.98 3.05
N PRO A 286 -3.86 -40.54 4.18
CA PRO A 286 -5.29 -40.56 4.48
C PRO A 286 -5.90 -39.16 4.51
N ILE A 287 -7.12 -39.02 3.98
CA ILE A 287 -7.87 -37.75 4.09
C ILE A 287 -8.44 -37.65 5.51
N SER A 288 -8.22 -36.53 6.17
CA SER A 288 -8.69 -36.27 7.54
C SER A 288 -9.06 -34.79 7.74
N PRO A 289 -9.81 -34.44 8.80
CA PRO A 289 -10.07 -33.04 9.14
C PRO A 289 -8.77 -32.23 9.26
N PRO A 290 -8.80 -30.92 8.92
CA PRO A 290 -7.64 -30.06 9.06
C PRO A 290 -7.25 -29.88 10.53
N ASP A 291 -5.95 -29.96 10.80
CA ASP A 291 -5.34 -29.68 12.10
C ASP A 291 -4.44 -28.44 11.98
N ASN A 292 -4.95 -27.29 12.42
CA ASN A 292 -4.29 -25.99 12.32
C ASN A 292 -3.84 -25.58 10.89
N LEU A 293 -4.53 -26.11 9.86
CA LEU A 293 -4.21 -25.86 8.46
C LEU A 293 -4.86 -24.56 7.96
N ASP A 294 -4.08 -23.60 7.46
CA ASP A 294 -4.57 -22.28 7.00
C ASP A 294 -5.45 -21.52 8.04
N ASN A 295 -5.23 -21.73 9.34
CA ASN A 295 -6.09 -21.25 10.45
C ASN A 295 -7.56 -21.71 10.33
N MET A 296 -7.81 -22.84 9.67
CA MET A 296 -9.14 -23.44 9.56
C MET A 296 -9.40 -24.37 10.74
N THR A 297 -10.61 -24.29 11.30
CA THR A 297 -11.10 -25.18 12.36
C THR A 297 -12.34 -25.91 11.85
N PHE A 298 -12.15 -27.07 11.22
CA PHE A 298 -13.25 -27.93 10.79
C PHE A 298 -13.08 -29.32 11.38
N ASP A 299 -14.16 -29.88 11.93
CA ASP A 299 -14.19 -31.26 12.44
C ASP A 299 -14.34 -32.31 11.32
N LEU A 300 -14.50 -31.85 10.07
CA LEU A 300 -14.69 -32.67 8.88
C LEU A 300 -13.58 -32.39 7.86
N PRO A 301 -13.21 -33.38 7.01
CA PRO A 301 -12.29 -33.11 5.93
C PRO A 301 -12.80 -32.02 4.97
N VAL A 302 -11.88 -31.18 4.52
CA VAL A 302 -12.14 -30.00 3.70
C VAL A 302 -11.50 -30.18 2.33
N LEU A 303 -12.30 -30.04 1.29
CA LEU A 303 -11.85 -29.90 -0.09
C LEU A 303 -11.84 -28.41 -0.47
N LYS A 304 -10.66 -27.86 -0.75
CA LYS A 304 -10.44 -26.52 -1.29
C LYS A 304 -10.35 -26.60 -2.80
N LEU A 305 -11.40 -26.15 -3.47
CA LEU A 305 -11.49 -26.06 -4.93
C LEU A 305 -11.39 -24.59 -5.34
N SER A 306 -10.36 -24.23 -6.08
CA SER A 306 -10.05 -22.84 -6.44
C SER A 306 -9.69 -22.71 -7.91
N THR A 307 -10.00 -21.57 -8.51
CA THR A 307 -9.59 -21.15 -9.85
C THR A 307 -9.10 -19.71 -9.80
N THR A 308 -8.15 -19.37 -10.67
CA THR A 308 -7.77 -17.96 -10.88
C THR A 308 -8.99 -17.15 -11.32
N GLN A 309 -9.13 -15.93 -10.79
CA GLN A 309 -10.33 -15.12 -11.02
C GLN A 309 -10.40 -14.60 -12.45
N GLY A 310 -11.45 -15.02 -13.17
CA GLY A 310 -11.77 -14.62 -14.54
C GLY A 310 -13.01 -15.37 -15.07
N ILE A 311 -13.08 -16.68 -14.79
CA ILE A 311 -14.27 -17.52 -14.98
C ILE A 311 -14.60 -18.20 -13.64
N ILE A 312 -15.58 -17.64 -12.93
CA ILE A 312 -16.00 -18.11 -11.60
C ILE A 312 -16.56 -19.54 -11.70
N LEU A 313 -16.15 -20.41 -10.78
CA LEU A 313 -16.73 -21.75 -10.65
C LEU A 313 -18.22 -21.65 -10.26
N PRO A 314 -19.15 -22.22 -11.03
CA PRO A 314 -20.57 -22.24 -10.67
C PRO A 314 -20.80 -22.97 -9.34
N LYS A 315 -21.96 -22.72 -8.73
CA LYS A 315 -22.36 -23.39 -7.48
C LYS A 315 -22.32 -24.90 -7.65
N ILE A 316 -21.88 -25.60 -6.61
CA ILE A 316 -21.83 -27.06 -6.59
C ILE A 316 -23.20 -27.61 -6.17
N THR A 317 -23.74 -28.54 -6.97
CA THR A 317 -25.08 -29.12 -6.78
C THR A 317 -25.06 -30.61 -6.43
N GLY A 318 -23.93 -31.28 -6.67
CA GLY A 318 -23.81 -32.71 -6.36
C GLY A 318 -22.36 -33.15 -6.23
N ILE A 319 -22.12 -34.13 -5.36
CA ILE A 319 -20.80 -34.70 -5.10
C ILE A 319 -20.95 -36.22 -5.10
N LYS A 320 -20.05 -36.92 -5.80
CA LYS A 320 -19.94 -38.37 -5.76
C LYS A 320 -18.52 -38.76 -5.39
N ILE A 321 -18.36 -39.68 -4.48
CA ILE A 321 -17.08 -40.24 -4.09
C ILE A 321 -16.92 -41.65 -4.70
N SER A 322 -15.70 -42.00 -5.03
CA SER A 322 -15.35 -43.35 -5.49
C SER A 322 -13.98 -43.74 -4.95
N ILE A 323 -13.89 -44.93 -4.37
CA ILE A 323 -12.65 -45.53 -3.89
C ILE A 323 -12.44 -46.82 -4.67
N ASN A 324 -11.31 -46.94 -5.37
CA ASN A 324 -10.93 -48.13 -6.10
C ASN A 324 -9.70 -48.78 -5.44
N GLY A 325 -9.72 -50.11 -5.32
CA GLY A 325 -8.67 -50.85 -4.62
C GLY A 325 -8.62 -50.53 -3.12
N ASN A 326 -9.79 -50.43 -2.47
CA ASN A 326 -9.84 -50.11 -1.04
C ASN A 326 -9.29 -51.27 -0.18
N HIS A 327 -8.04 -51.15 0.26
CA HIS A 327 -7.43 -52.11 1.19
C HIS A 327 -7.77 -51.83 2.67
N ASN A 328 -8.59 -50.83 2.97
CA ASN A 328 -9.11 -50.57 4.32
C ASN A 328 -10.36 -51.41 4.65
N VAL A 329 -10.85 -52.20 3.68
CA VAL A 329 -11.99 -53.09 3.90
C VAL A 329 -11.55 -54.27 4.75
N LEU A 330 -12.17 -54.40 5.92
CA LEU A 330 -12.03 -55.56 6.78
C LEU A 330 -12.82 -56.72 6.16
N TYR A 331 -12.19 -57.89 6.10
CA TYR A 331 -12.70 -59.07 5.41
C TYR A 331 -12.55 -60.29 6.32
N ALA A 332 -13.63 -61.03 6.51
CA ALA A 332 -13.60 -62.28 7.25
C ALA A 332 -14.47 -63.33 6.55
N SER A 333 -13.88 -64.48 6.26
CA SER A 333 -14.62 -65.67 5.84
C SER A 333 -15.23 -66.35 7.07
N ASP A 334 -16.05 -67.38 6.85
CA ASP A 334 -16.52 -68.23 7.96
C ASP A 334 -15.37 -68.97 8.68
N ASP A 335 -14.17 -69.04 8.08
CA ASP A 335 -12.97 -69.68 8.65
C ASP A 335 -12.10 -68.69 9.47
N GLY A 336 -12.33 -67.38 9.39
CA GLY A 336 -11.61 -66.37 10.18
C GLY A 336 -11.41 -65.02 9.49
N ILE A 337 -10.59 -64.15 10.11
CA ILE A 337 -10.19 -62.86 9.52
C ILE A 337 -9.20 -63.12 8.38
N GLU A 338 -9.45 -62.49 7.24
CA GLU A 338 -8.74 -62.66 5.98
C GLU A 338 -8.20 -61.31 5.49
N ARG A 339 -7.41 -61.32 4.41
CA ARG A 339 -6.92 -60.10 3.76
C ARG A 339 -7.37 -60.01 2.31
N THR A 340 -7.78 -58.83 1.89
CA THR A 340 -8.26 -58.58 0.52
C THR A 340 -7.15 -58.67 -0.53
N ASP A 341 -5.90 -58.49 -0.14
CA ASP A 341 -4.70 -58.53 -0.98
C ASP A 341 -3.92 -59.86 -0.86
N ALA A 342 -4.50 -60.88 -0.24
CA ALA A 342 -3.86 -62.18 -0.04
C ALA A 342 -4.74 -63.33 -0.54
N THR A 343 -4.09 -64.50 -0.68
CA THR A 343 -4.80 -65.72 -1.06
C THR A 343 -5.74 -66.15 0.06
N SER A 344 -7.02 -66.35 -0.25
CA SER A 344 -8.05 -66.76 0.72
C SER A 344 -9.12 -67.65 0.09
N PHE A 345 -9.91 -68.29 0.96
CA PHE A 345 -11.07 -69.11 0.57
C PHE A 345 -12.36 -68.41 1.02
N PRO A 346 -12.98 -67.55 0.19
CA PRO A 346 -14.13 -66.73 0.58
C PRO A 346 -15.33 -67.53 1.08
N PHE A 347 -15.44 -68.79 0.68
CA PHE A 347 -16.52 -69.70 1.09
C PHE A 347 -15.99 -70.91 1.88
N GLY A 348 -14.77 -70.81 2.40
CA GLY A 348 -14.04 -71.88 3.06
C GLY A 348 -13.53 -72.99 2.12
N GLN A 349 -12.78 -73.93 2.67
CA GLN A 349 -12.13 -75.00 1.89
C GLN A 349 -13.09 -76.13 1.45
N SER A 350 -14.30 -76.15 1.97
CA SER A 350 -15.36 -77.11 1.63
C SER A 350 -16.70 -76.39 1.64
N PRO A 351 -16.95 -75.49 0.66
CA PRO A 351 -18.13 -74.62 0.66
C PRO A 351 -19.44 -75.42 0.63
N THR A 352 -20.38 -75.00 1.48
CA THR A 352 -21.77 -75.44 1.45
C THR A 352 -22.69 -74.25 1.13
N LEU A 353 -23.98 -74.52 0.91
CA LEU A 353 -24.97 -73.45 0.93
C LEU A 353 -24.88 -72.69 2.27
N ALA A 354 -25.03 -71.36 2.24
CA ALA A 354 -24.81 -70.42 3.35
C ALA A 354 -23.35 -70.15 3.76
N SER A 355 -22.35 -70.88 3.22
CA SER A 355 -20.95 -70.48 3.36
C SER A 355 -20.75 -69.11 2.73
N GLY A 356 -20.03 -68.24 3.43
CA GLY A 356 -19.91 -66.85 3.05
C GLY A 356 -18.77 -66.12 3.72
N PHE A 357 -18.74 -64.82 3.46
CA PHE A 357 -17.80 -63.90 4.06
C PHE A 357 -18.48 -62.57 4.36
N ASN A 358 -17.97 -61.88 5.37
CA ASN A 358 -18.40 -60.56 5.79
C ASN A 358 -17.35 -59.53 5.40
N LEU A 359 -17.81 -58.38 4.92
CA LEU A 359 -17.00 -57.22 4.63
C LEU A 359 -17.54 -56.00 5.37
N VAL A 360 -16.64 -55.13 5.81
CA VAL A 360 -17.01 -53.81 6.34
C VAL A 360 -15.88 -52.83 6.08
N ALA A 361 -16.22 -51.57 5.83
CA ALA A 361 -15.25 -50.49 5.77
C ALA A 361 -15.83 -49.24 6.43
N PRO A 362 -15.00 -48.44 7.13
CA PRO A 362 -15.44 -47.19 7.72
C PRO A 362 -16.15 -46.27 6.73
N GLU A 363 -15.67 -46.21 5.48
CA GLU A 363 -16.17 -45.28 4.46
C GLU A 363 -17.59 -45.61 3.98
N TRP A 364 -18.14 -46.78 4.36
CA TRP A 364 -19.51 -47.18 4.01
C TRP A 364 -20.54 -46.60 4.97
N TYR A 365 -20.13 -46.21 6.18
CA TYR A 365 -21.04 -45.72 7.21
C TYR A 365 -21.47 -44.28 6.90
N GLY A 366 -22.76 -43.99 7.11
CA GLY A 366 -23.36 -42.70 6.76
C GLY A 366 -23.66 -42.52 5.27
N THR A 367 -23.51 -43.56 4.43
CA THR A 367 -23.97 -43.51 3.04
C THR A 367 -25.39 -44.06 2.90
N LYS A 368 -26.03 -43.71 1.79
CA LYS A 368 -27.34 -44.26 1.39
C LYS A 368 -27.34 -44.52 -0.11
N GLU A 369 -27.82 -45.69 -0.51
CA GLU A 369 -27.87 -46.13 -1.91
C GLU A 369 -26.48 -46.15 -2.58
N SER A 370 -25.43 -46.44 -1.80
CA SER A 370 -24.07 -46.57 -2.32
C SER A 370 -23.88 -47.91 -3.04
N THR A 371 -22.97 -47.95 -4.01
CA THR A 371 -22.65 -49.12 -4.81
C THR A 371 -21.33 -49.73 -4.34
N LEU A 372 -21.36 -51.02 -4.00
CA LEU A 372 -20.20 -51.84 -3.68
C LEU A 372 -19.97 -52.84 -4.82
N THR A 373 -18.84 -52.76 -5.50
CA THR A 373 -18.45 -53.71 -6.54
C THR A 373 -17.29 -54.57 -6.05
N LEU A 374 -17.47 -55.89 -6.05
CA LEU A 374 -16.46 -56.89 -5.72
C LEU A 374 -15.98 -57.56 -7.00
N THR A 375 -14.67 -57.66 -7.19
CA THR A 375 -14.08 -58.34 -8.36
C THR A 375 -13.05 -59.36 -7.88
N PRO A 376 -13.49 -60.60 -7.57
CA PRO A 376 -12.60 -61.66 -7.12
C PRO A 376 -11.64 -62.11 -8.23
N GLN A 377 -10.35 -62.23 -7.90
CA GLN A 377 -9.32 -62.79 -8.79
C GLN A 377 -9.17 -64.29 -8.53
N TRP A 378 -9.94 -65.11 -9.24
CA TRP A 378 -9.99 -66.56 -9.02
C TRP A 378 -8.70 -67.29 -9.40
N ILE A 379 -8.26 -68.21 -8.56
CA ILE A 379 -7.13 -69.11 -8.78
C ILE A 379 -7.66 -70.49 -9.21
N GLY A 380 -6.97 -71.16 -10.13
CA GLY A 380 -7.19 -72.58 -10.41
C GLY A 380 -8.53 -72.92 -11.06
N LEU A 381 -9.15 -71.97 -11.77
CA LEU A 381 -10.41 -72.22 -12.46
C LEU A 381 -10.30 -73.38 -13.47
N PRO A 382 -11.34 -74.22 -13.59
CA PRO A 382 -11.38 -75.30 -14.58
C PRO A 382 -11.09 -74.82 -16.01
N THR A 383 -10.41 -75.66 -16.79
CA THR A 383 -10.13 -75.41 -18.20
C THR A 383 -11.33 -75.67 -19.12
N GLU A 384 -12.38 -76.29 -18.59
CA GLU A 384 -13.66 -76.62 -19.25
C GLU A 384 -14.82 -75.94 -18.51
N ASN A 385 -15.99 -75.81 -19.13
CA ASN A 385 -17.18 -75.28 -18.45
C ASN A 385 -17.62 -76.19 -17.27
N PHE A 386 -18.34 -75.60 -16.32
CA PHE A 386 -18.78 -76.30 -15.11
C PHE A 386 -19.82 -77.38 -15.39
N GLU A 387 -20.63 -77.25 -16.44
CA GLU A 387 -21.53 -78.32 -16.88
C GLU A 387 -20.75 -79.62 -17.22
N THR A 388 -19.60 -79.48 -17.89
CA THR A 388 -18.73 -80.60 -18.26
C THR A 388 -17.91 -81.07 -17.06
N TRP A 389 -17.35 -80.15 -16.27
CA TRP A 389 -16.53 -80.47 -15.09
C TRP A 389 -17.30 -81.28 -14.04
N TYR A 390 -18.59 -80.97 -13.85
CA TYR A 390 -19.47 -81.59 -12.87
C TYR A 390 -20.48 -82.59 -13.48
N ASN A 391 -20.21 -83.15 -14.66
CA ASN A 391 -21.17 -84.03 -15.36
C ASN A 391 -21.60 -85.31 -14.62
N LYS A 392 -20.81 -85.77 -13.64
CA LYS A 392 -21.10 -86.93 -12.76
C LYS A 392 -21.68 -86.55 -11.40
N TYR A 393 -21.98 -85.27 -11.19
CA TYR A 393 -22.61 -84.75 -9.98
C TYR A 393 -24.12 -84.59 -10.17
N SER A 394 -24.87 -84.61 -9.07
CA SER A 394 -26.34 -84.45 -9.07
C SER A 394 -26.78 -83.46 -7.98
N PRO A 395 -27.46 -82.35 -8.34
CA PRO A 395 -27.82 -81.96 -9.70
C PRO A 395 -26.61 -81.47 -10.52
N LYS A 396 -26.60 -81.81 -11.82
CA LYS A 396 -25.59 -81.33 -12.78
C LYS A 396 -25.79 -79.82 -13.01
N PRO A 397 -24.74 -78.97 -12.91
CA PRO A 397 -24.78 -77.57 -13.33
C PRO A 397 -25.29 -77.40 -14.76
N ALA A 398 -26.24 -76.50 -14.99
CA ALA A 398 -26.73 -76.20 -16.34
C ALA A 398 -25.72 -75.37 -17.15
N ASN A 399 -24.97 -74.48 -16.51
CA ASN A 399 -23.94 -73.64 -17.12
C ASN A 399 -22.99 -73.09 -16.05
N ASN A 400 -22.06 -72.19 -16.41
CA ASN A 400 -21.12 -71.60 -15.47
C ASN A 400 -21.76 -70.63 -14.44
N GLY A 401 -22.93 -70.09 -14.75
CA GLY A 401 -23.66 -69.13 -13.92
C GLY A 401 -24.49 -69.78 -12.80
N VAL A 402 -24.41 -71.10 -12.61
CA VAL A 402 -25.18 -71.81 -11.58
C VAL A 402 -24.70 -71.48 -10.16
N PHE A 403 -23.40 -71.19 -9.99
CA PHE A 403 -22.83 -70.78 -8.71
C PHE A 403 -23.12 -69.31 -8.49
N LYS A 404 -24.08 -69.04 -7.60
CA LYS A 404 -24.56 -67.69 -7.32
C LYS A 404 -24.29 -67.32 -5.87
N VAL A 405 -24.29 -66.02 -5.62
CA VAL A 405 -24.22 -65.45 -4.28
C VAL A 405 -25.37 -64.50 -4.03
N GLN A 406 -25.82 -64.47 -2.78
CA GLN A 406 -26.77 -63.48 -2.28
C GLN A 406 -26.06 -62.58 -1.28
N GLY A 407 -26.25 -61.28 -1.43
CA GLY A 407 -25.77 -60.28 -0.48
C GLY A 407 -26.81 -59.99 0.59
N TYR A 408 -26.36 -59.79 1.83
CA TYR A 408 -27.16 -59.41 2.97
C TYR A 408 -26.49 -58.28 3.74
N LEU A 409 -27.30 -57.36 4.28
CA LEU A 409 -26.89 -56.52 5.41
C LEU A 409 -27.10 -57.32 6.69
N VAL A 410 -26.04 -57.47 7.48
CA VAL A 410 -26.09 -58.13 8.79
C VAL A 410 -25.85 -57.09 9.87
N THR A 411 -26.71 -57.04 10.89
CA THR A 411 -26.55 -56.12 12.02
C THR A 411 -26.09 -56.83 13.29
N SER A 412 -25.66 -56.08 14.30
CA SER A 412 -25.33 -56.59 15.65
C SER A 412 -26.47 -57.36 16.33
N GLN A 413 -27.73 -57.08 15.96
CA GLN A 413 -28.92 -57.83 16.41
C GLN A 413 -29.13 -59.13 15.63
N LYS A 414 -28.19 -59.49 14.74
CA LYS A 414 -28.24 -60.63 13.82
C LYS A 414 -29.44 -60.60 12.86
N THR A 415 -30.02 -59.42 12.62
CA THR A 415 -30.99 -59.25 11.53
C THR A 415 -30.27 -59.41 10.19
N ARG A 416 -30.99 -59.96 9.19
CA ARG A 416 -30.46 -60.21 7.85
C ARG A 416 -31.39 -59.60 6.81
N ASP A 417 -31.01 -58.46 6.27
CA ASP A 417 -31.78 -57.79 5.22
C ASP A 417 -31.17 -58.08 3.85
N VAL A 418 -32.00 -58.50 2.90
CA VAL A 418 -31.53 -58.95 1.58
C VAL A 418 -31.17 -57.75 0.70
N LEU A 419 -29.98 -57.77 0.10
CA LEU A 419 -29.54 -56.76 -0.85
C LEU A 419 -30.08 -57.02 -2.26
N ASN A 420 -30.17 -55.96 -3.08
CA ASN A 420 -30.57 -56.04 -4.49
C ASN A 420 -31.91 -56.77 -4.74
N GLY A 421 -32.89 -56.65 -3.83
CA GLY A 421 -34.23 -57.21 -4.06
C GLY A 421 -34.29 -58.74 -4.13
N ASN A 422 -33.36 -59.45 -3.48
CA ASN A 422 -33.25 -60.92 -3.49
C ASN A 422 -32.85 -61.53 -4.83
N GLU A 423 -32.17 -60.75 -5.69
CA GLU A 423 -31.56 -61.27 -6.91
C GLU A 423 -30.13 -61.79 -6.65
N ALA A 424 -29.99 -63.12 -6.68
CA ALA A 424 -28.69 -63.78 -6.55
C ALA A 424 -27.82 -63.58 -7.81
N GLN A 425 -26.55 -63.21 -7.62
CA GLN A 425 -25.61 -62.89 -8.70
C GLN A 425 -24.68 -64.07 -9.00
N ALA A 426 -24.52 -64.41 -10.28
CA ALA A 426 -23.57 -65.43 -10.71
C ALA A 426 -22.12 -65.02 -10.45
N LEU A 427 -21.32 -65.92 -9.88
CA LEU A 427 -19.87 -65.73 -9.65
C LEU A 427 -19.05 -65.74 -10.94
N PHE A 428 -19.56 -66.40 -11.99
CA PHE A 428 -18.86 -66.63 -13.24
C PHE A 428 -19.70 -66.23 -14.46
N ARG A 429 -19.03 -65.84 -15.55
CA ARG A 429 -19.65 -65.53 -16.84
C ARG A 429 -20.01 -66.81 -17.60
N GLU A 430 -21.07 -66.74 -18.41
CA GLU A 430 -21.54 -67.83 -19.27
C GLU A 430 -20.68 -67.96 -20.55
N ASN A 431 -19.40 -68.30 -20.38
CA ASN A 431 -18.45 -68.54 -21.46
C ASN A 431 -18.10 -70.04 -21.60
N THR A 432 -17.34 -70.43 -22.63
CA THR A 432 -16.86 -71.82 -22.82
C THR A 432 -15.93 -72.30 -21.70
N LYS A 433 -15.29 -71.37 -20.98
CA LYS A 433 -14.52 -71.60 -19.74
C LYS A 433 -15.04 -70.66 -18.65
N PRO A 434 -15.05 -71.07 -17.38
CA PRO A 434 -15.45 -70.18 -16.29
C PRO A 434 -14.49 -68.99 -16.22
N GLN A 435 -15.07 -67.79 -16.17
CA GLN A 435 -14.33 -66.53 -15.98
C GLN A 435 -15.04 -65.75 -14.87
N GLY A 436 -14.27 -65.20 -13.94
CA GLY A 436 -14.82 -64.38 -12.85
C GLY A 436 -15.71 -63.25 -13.36
N LYS A 437 -16.86 -63.07 -12.69
CA LYS A 437 -17.77 -61.95 -12.91
C LYS A 437 -17.67 -61.00 -11.72
N SER A 438 -17.65 -59.69 -11.97
CA SER A 438 -17.78 -58.69 -10.90
C SER A 438 -19.19 -58.75 -10.32
N LEU A 439 -19.27 -58.59 -9.01
CA LEU A 439 -20.51 -58.60 -8.25
C LEU A 439 -20.80 -57.18 -7.77
N THR A 440 -22.02 -56.69 -7.95
CA THR A 440 -22.38 -55.30 -7.62
C THR A 440 -23.57 -55.27 -6.68
N PHE A 441 -23.36 -54.74 -5.49
CA PHE A 441 -24.37 -54.64 -4.44
C PHE A 441 -24.73 -53.18 -4.18
N THR A 442 -26.02 -52.89 -4.12
CA THR A 442 -26.52 -51.58 -3.66
C THR A 442 -26.72 -51.66 -2.16
N LEU A 443 -25.91 -50.92 -1.41
CA LEU A 443 -26.02 -50.87 0.02
C LEU A 443 -27.21 -49.96 0.42
N PRO A 444 -27.99 -50.37 1.43
CA PRO A 444 -29.05 -49.54 2.01
C PRO A 444 -28.43 -48.36 2.79
N ALA A 445 -29.25 -47.64 3.56
CA ALA A 445 -28.73 -46.62 4.46
C ALA A 445 -27.86 -47.29 5.55
N MET A 446 -26.60 -46.89 5.63
CA MET A 446 -25.62 -47.41 6.60
C MET A 446 -25.52 -46.47 7.82
N ASP A 447 -26.67 -46.13 8.41
CA ASP A 447 -26.80 -45.19 9.52
C ASP A 447 -26.52 -45.88 10.88
N TYR A 448 -25.33 -46.44 11.03
CA TYR A 448 -24.88 -47.16 12.22
C TYR A 448 -23.69 -46.44 12.89
N SER A 449 -23.41 -46.76 14.15
CA SER A 449 -22.22 -46.25 14.84
C SER A 449 -20.96 -46.97 14.40
N PHE A 450 -19.83 -46.27 14.39
CA PHE A 450 -18.53 -46.88 14.12
C PHE A 450 -18.12 -47.84 15.25
N ALA A 451 -17.42 -48.91 14.89
CA ALA A 451 -16.69 -49.76 15.81
C ALA A 451 -15.21 -49.78 15.42
N ASP A 452 -14.33 -49.93 16.41
CA ASP A 452 -12.89 -50.09 16.18
C ASP A 452 -12.50 -51.54 16.50
N ASN A 453 -12.85 -52.45 15.58
CA ASN A 453 -12.58 -53.88 15.73
C ASN A 453 -12.07 -54.46 14.40
N PRO A 454 -11.01 -55.27 14.38
CA PRO A 454 -10.48 -55.88 13.15
C PRO A 454 -11.43 -56.90 12.49
N SER A 455 -12.40 -57.45 13.22
CA SER A 455 -13.36 -58.44 12.72
C SER A 455 -14.64 -57.77 12.20
N PRO A 456 -15.00 -57.93 10.91
CA PRO A 456 -16.28 -57.44 10.36
C PRO A 456 -17.53 -57.93 11.10
N ASN A 457 -17.44 -59.07 11.78
CA ASN A 457 -18.57 -59.69 12.48
C ASN A 457 -18.96 -58.95 13.76
N ASP A 458 -18.03 -58.19 14.33
CA ASP A 458 -18.22 -57.44 15.57
C ASP A 458 -18.66 -55.99 15.32
N TRP A 459 -18.81 -55.60 14.05
CA TRP A 459 -19.30 -54.28 13.69
C TRP A 459 -20.82 -54.20 13.81
N PRO A 460 -21.37 -53.00 14.12
CA PRO A 460 -22.82 -52.80 14.21
C PRO A 460 -23.58 -53.18 12.95
N ALA A 461 -22.96 -53.02 11.78
CA ALA A 461 -23.45 -53.50 10.50
C ALA A 461 -22.31 -53.94 9.55
N SER A 462 -22.50 -55.06 8.85
CA SER A 462 -21.56 -55.56 7.86
C SER A 462 -22.29 -56.15 6.65
N ILE A 463 -21.57 -56.30 5.54
CA ILE A 463 -22.12 -56.87 4.30
C ILE A 463 -21.69 -58.33 4.21
N ARG A 464 -22.65 -59.24 4.27
CA ARG A 464 -22.42 -60.68 4.13
C ARG A 464 -22.73 -61.14 2.72
N ILE A 465 -21.80 -61.85 2.10
CA ILE A 465 -21.99 -62.50 0.80
C ILE A 465 -22.01 -64.01 1.03
N GLU A 466 -23.14 -64.66 0.76
CA GLU A 466 -23.31 -66.10 0.96
C GLU A 466 -23.56 -66.83 -0.37
N LEU A 467 -23.09 -68.07 -0.48
CA LEU A 467 -23.47 -68.95 -1.58
C LEU A 467 -24.97 -69.28 -1.55
N SER A 468 -25.61 -69.17 -2.71
CA SER A 468 -27.03 -69.41 -2.92
C SER A 468 -27.27 -70.23 -4.19
N GLY A 469 -28.36 -71.01 -4.19
CA GLY A 469 -28.74 -71.89 -5.30
C GLY A 469 -28.02 -73.23 -5.26
N GLN A 470 -26.76 -73.28 -5.68
CA GLN A 470 -25.96 -74.51 -5.80
C GLN A 470 -24.55 -74.32 -5.22
N ASP A 471 -24.10 -75.25 -4.37
CA ASP A 471 -22.72 -75.28 -3.84
C ASP A 471 -21.75 -76.00 -4.80
N PHE A 472 -20.45 -75.96 -4.50
CA PHE A 472 -19.41 -76.57 -5.35
C PHE A 472 -19.31 -78.10 -5.19
N MET A 473 -20.29 -78.76 -4.57
CA MET A 473 -20.44 -80.21 -4.48
C MET A 473 -19.36 -80.96 -3.68
N HIS A 474 -18.64 -80.28 -2.78
CA HIS A 474 -17.63 -80.90 -1.91
C HIS A 474 -18.22 -82.00 -1.01
N SER A 475 -19.44 -81.80 -0.48
CA SER A 475 -20.13 -82.81 0.33
C SER A 475 -20.43 -84.09 -0.46
N GLN A 476 -20.88 -83.95 -1.71
CA GLN A 476 -21.18 -85.09 -2.60
C GLN A 476 -19.91 -85.81 -3.07
N TYR A 477 -18.78 -85.10 -3.21
CA TYR A 477 -17.49 -85.71 -3.51
C TYR A 477 -16.93 -86.50 -2.33
N LYS A 478 -17.02 -85.97 -1.09
CA LYS A 478 -16.61 -86.66 0.13
C LYS A 478 -17.38 -87.96 0.39
N GLN A 479 -18.67 -87.99 0.03
CA GLN A 479 -19.50 -89.20 0.17
C GLN A 479 -19.16 -90.29 -0.85
N SER A 480 -18.80 -89.93 -2.08
CA SER A 480 -18.40 -90.87 -3.14
C SER A 480 -17.63 -90.13 -4.23
N SER A 481 -16.35 -90.48 -4.41
CA SER A 481 -15.44 -89.86 -5.39
C SER A 481 -15.35 -90.61 -6.72
N GLU A 482 -16.02 -91.76 -6.86
CA GLU A 482 -15.88 -92.64 -8.02
C GLU A 482 -16.35 -91.96 -9.31
N GLY A 483 -15.43 -91.80 -10.27
CA GLY A 483 -15.69 -91.18 -11.58
C GLY A 483 -15.92 -89.67 -11.57
N LYS A 484 -15.87 -88.98 -10.43
CA LYS A 484 -16.05 -87.52 -10.31
C LYS A 484 -14.71 -86.79 -10.36
N LYS A 485 -14.62 -85.68 -11.11
CA LYS A 485 -13.47 -84.75 -11.03
C LYS A 485 -13.47 -84.06 -9.67
N LEU A 486 -12.30 -83.70 -9.12
CA LEU A 486 -12.20 -82.95 -7.87
C LEU A 486 -13.03 -81.65 -7.98
N PRO A 487 -13.93 -81.37 -7.01
CA PRO A 487 -14.73 -80.14 -7.05
C PRO A 487 -13.81 -78.93 -6.94
N TYR A 488 -14.14 -77.87 -7.67
CA TYR A 488 -13.40 -76.63 -7.64
C TYR A 488 -13.60 -75.94 -6.29
N THR A 489 -12.55 -75.86 -5.46
CA THR A 489 -12.57 -75.07 -4.23
C THR A 489 -12.38 -73.59 -4.60
N PRO A 490 -13.36 -72.71 -4.32
CA PRO A 490 -13.29 -71.30 -4.68
C PRO A 490 -12.16 -70.63 -3.91
N GLN A 491 -11.10 -70.30 -4.63
CA GLN A 491 -9.90 -69.67 -4.08
C GLN A 491 -9.60 -68.41 -4.88
N ILE A 492 -9.24 -67.33 -4.19
CA ILE A 492 -8.92 -66.05 -4.82
C ILE A 492 -7.51 -65.64 -4.43
N SER A 493 -6.79 -64.95 -5.33
CA SER A 493 -5.50 -64.34 -5.04
C SER A 493 -5.64 -62.94 -4.47
N GLU A 494 -6.74 -62.27 -4.80
CA GLU A 494 -7.06 -60.90 -4.42
C GLU A 494 -8.58 -60.68 -4.57
N LEU A 495 -9.16 -59.91 -3.66
CA LEU A 495 -10.52 -59.38 -3.77
C LEU A 495 -10.42 -57.87 -4.04
N LYS A 496 -10.60 -57.47 -5.30
CA LYS A 496 -10.66 -56.03 -5.64
C LYS A 496 -12.01 -55.46 -5.25
N ILE A 497 -11.98 -54.35 -4.53
CA ILE A 497 -13.18 -53.69 -4.02
C ILE A 497 -13.22 -52.26 -4.54
N GLU A 498 -14.33 -51.92 -5.19
CA GLU A 498 -14.67 -50.57 -5.60
C GLU A 498 -15.93 -50.13 -4.82
N PHE A 499 -15.87 -48.94 -4.23
CA PHE A 499 -16.98 -48.34 -3.51
C PHE A 499 -17.33 -46.99 -4.12
N LYS A 500 -18.61 -46.76 -4.42
CA LYS A 500 -19.14 -45.51 -4.96
C LYS A 500 -20.31 -45.02 -4.12
N ALA A 501 -20.31 -43.75 -3.73
CA ALA A 501 -21.42 -43.16 -3.01
C ALA A 501 -21.73 -41.74 -3.52
N GLU A 502 -23.00 -41.38 -3.48
CA GLU A 502 -23.45 -40.01 -3.72
C GLU A 502 -23.64 -39.29 -2.39
N VAL A 503 -23.00 -38.13 -2.24
CA VAL A 503 -23.10 -37.30 -1.05
C VAL A 503 -24.38 -36.48 -1.16
N LYS A 504 -25.36 -36.73 -0.29
CA LYS A 504 -26.64 -36.00 -0.32
C LYS A 504 -26.42 -34.55 0.13
N ALA A 505 -27.30 -33.64 -0.29
CA ALA A 505 -27.17 -32.20 -0.03
C ALA A 505 -27.03 -31.80 1.45
N LYS A 506 -27.53 -32.60 2.40
CA LYS A 506 -27.38 -32.37 3.85
C LYS A 506 -26.06 -32.89 4.44
N GLN A 507 -25.27 -33.64 3.67
CA GLN A 507 -24.04 -34.30 4.11
C GLN A 507 -22.78 -33.57 3.65
N TYR A 508 -22.95 -32.43 2.96
CA TYR A 508 -21.85 -31.54 2.65
C TYR A 508 -22.26 -30.08 2.85
N SER A 509 -21.28 -29.23 3.14
CA SER A 509 -21.45 -27.78 3.20
C SER A 509 -20.48 -27.11 2.24
N VAL A 510 -20.92 -26.05 1.59
CA VAL A 510 -20.15 -25.32 0.58
C VAL A 510 -19.97 -23.88 1.06
N TYR A 511 -18.71 -23.46 1.21
CA TYR A 511 -18.30 -22.14 1.68
C TYR A 511 -17.58 -21.42 0.53
N PRO A 512 -18.13 -20.31 -0.01
CA PRO A 512 -17.44 -19.56 -1.06
C PRO A 512 -16.13 -18.96 -0.57
N LEU A 513 -15.10 -19.03 -1.41
CA LEU A 513 -13.84 -18.33 -1.17
C LEU A 513 -14.02 -16.82 -1.34
N THR A 514 -13.34 -16.07 -0.49
CA THR A 514 -13.16 -14.62 -0.58
C THR A 514 -11.68 -14.33 -0.81
N PRO A 515 -11.27 -13.08 -1.14
CA PRO A 515 -9.88 -12.79 -1.45
C PRO A 515 -8.86 -13.19 -0.37
N PHE A 516 -9.26 -13.18 0.92
CA PHE A 516 -8.35 -13.45 2.04
C PHE A 516 -8.90 -14.50 3.04
N GLY A 517 -9.97 -15.21 2.69
CA GLY A 517 -10.68 -16.12 3.60
C GLY A 517 -11.87 -16.81 2.93
N TRP A 518 -12.94 -17.10 3.67
CA TRP A 518 -14.16 -17.73 3.15
C TRP A 518 -15.43 -17.25 3.86
N SER A 519 -16.54 -17.23 3.10
CA SER A 519 -17.86 -16.78 3.56
C SER A 519 -18.67 -17.92 4.17
N ASN A 520 -19.85 -17.59 4.70
CA ASN A 520 -20.81 -18.56 5.25
C ASN A 520 -21.37 -19.52 4.19
N THR A 521 -21.93 -20.63 4.65
CA THR A 521 -22.63 -21.57 3.77
C THR A 521 -23.80 -20.91 3.05
N ASN A 522 -24.04 -21.28 1.78
CA ASN A 522 -25.15 -20.81 0.96
C ASN A 522 -25.13 -19.33 0.55
N THR A 523 -24.07 -18.57 0.85
CA THR A 523 -23.88 -17.25 0.25
C THR A 523 -23.43 -17.38 -1.20
N GLU A 524 -23.76 -16.41 -2.04
CA GLU A 524 -23.18 -16.33 -3.38
C GLU A 524 -21.68 -16.01 -3.31
N THR A 525 -20.92 -16.42 -4.32
CA THR A 525 -19.52 -15.99 -4.46
C THR A 525 -19.46 -14.47 -4.60
N PRO A 526 -18.61 -13.79 -3.81
CA PRO A 526 -18.53 -12.33 -3.85
C PRO A 526 -18.11 -11.85 -5.25
N SER A 527 -18.93 -10.97 -5.84
CA SER A 527 -18.56 -10.25 -7.05
C SER A 527 -17.57 -9.13 -6.69
N LEU A 528 -16.34 -9.23 -7.21
CA LEU A 528 -15.38 -8.14 -7.09
C LEU A 528 -15.66 -7.15 -8.21
N SER A 529 -16.08 -5.94 -7.85
CA SER A 529 -16.36 -4.85 -8.79
C SER A 529 -15.34 -3.72 -8.70
N ASN A 530 -14.93 -3.40 -7.48
CA ASN A 530 -14.18 -2.19 -7.16
C ASN A 530 -12.92 -2.51 -6.35
N ASP A 531 -11.83 -1.81 -6.62
CA ASP A 531 -10.60 -1.88 -5.84
C ASP A 531 -10.87 -1.53 -4.37
N THR A 532 -10.37 -2.37 -3.47
CA THR A 532 -10.76 -2.35 -2.05
C THR A 532 -9.58 -2.69 -1.18
N PHE A 533 -9.38 -1.90 -0.12
CA PHE A 533 -8.36 -2.15 0.88
C PHE A 533 -8.98 -2.45 2.26
N TYR A 534 -8.19 -3.09 3.10
CA TYR A 534 -8.56 -3.61 4.41
C TYR A 534 -7.51 -3.22 5.43
N LEU A 535 -7.96 -2.74 6.58
CA LEU A 535 -7.16 -2.43 7.75
C LEU A 535 -7.45 -3.46 8.83
N GLY A 536 -6.42 -4.13 9.32
CA GLY A 536 -6.51 -5.12 10.38
C GLY A 536 -5.94 -4.58 11.69
N PHE A 537 -6.74 -4.62 12.74
CA PHE A 537 -6.37 -4.14 14.08
C PHE A 537 -6.33 -5.29 15.09
N THR A 538 -5.28 -5.33 15.92
CA THR A 538 -5.20 -6.23 17.08
C THR A 538 -5.32 -5.43 18.37
N ASP A 539 -5.57 -6.12 19.48
CA ASP A 539 -5.57 -5.53 20.84
C ASP A 539 -6.57 -4.38 21.04
N VAL A 540 -7.60 -4.33 20.19
CA VAL A 540 -8.77 -3.43 20.31
C VAL A 540 -9.98 -4.25 20.74
N SER A 541 -10.85 -3.66 21.57
CA SER A 541 -12.15 -4.23 21.94
C SER A 541 -13.31 -3.53 21.21
N PRO A 542 -14.43 -4.23 20.93
CA PRO A 542 -15.65 -3.58 20.43
C PRO A 542 -16.10 -2.44 21.34
N ARG A 543 -16.61 -1.35 20.76
CA ARG A 543 -16.94 -0.05 21.37
C ARG A 543 -15.76 0.88 21.66
N GLN A 544 -14.52 0.47 21.40
CA GLN A 544 -13.38 1.38 21.46
C GLN A 544 -13.25 2.19 20.16
N THR A 545 -12.60 3.35 20.24
CA THR A 545 -12.38 4.22 19.08
C THR A 545 -11.10 3.83 18.34
N LEU A 546 -11.20 3.56 17.05
CA LEU A 546 -10.04 3.46 16.17
C LEU A 546 -9.62 4.88 15.78
N SER A 547 -8.40 5.29 16.08
CA SER A 547 -7.86 6.60 15.68
C SER A 547 -6.59 6.40 14.87
N LEU A 548 -6.59 6.93 13.65
CA LEU A 548 -5.47 6.88 12.71
C LEU A 548 -5.06 8.29 12.31
N TYR A 549 -3.78 8.50 12.08
CA TYR A 549 -3.28 9.64 11.30
C TYR A 549 -2.68 9.12 10.01
N TRP A 550 -3.22 9.60 8.90
CA TRP A 550 -2.76 9.27 7.56
C TRP A 550 -1.76 10.31 7.11
N GLN A 551 -0.53 9.88 6.86
CA GLN A 551 0.43 10.66 6.08
C GLN A 551 0.33 10.17 4.64
N LEU A 552 -0.42 10.88 3.82
CA LEU A 552 -0.67 10.53 2.42
C LEU A 552 -0.66 11.75 1.52
N GLU A 553 -0.53 11.47 0.22
CA GLU A 553 -0.66 12.43 -0.86
C GLU A 553 -1.72 11.93 -1.84
N GLY A 554 -2.88 12.61 -1.89
CA GLY A 554 -3.95 12.31 -2.83
C GLY A 554 -3.91 13.24 -4.04
N LEU A 555 -4.29 12.72 -5.21
CA LEU A 555 -4.42 13.52 -6.43
C LEU A 555 -5.80 14.17 -6.58
N LYS A 556 -6.82 13.54 -6.00
CA LYS A 556 -8.22 13.99 -6.04
C LYS A 556 -8.96 13.39 -4.84
N GLU A 557 -10.01 14.07 -4.39
CA GLU A 557 -10.98 13.48 -3.45
C GLU A 557 -11.61 12.20 -4.02
N LEU A 558 -11.68 11.17 -3.17
CA LEU A 558 -12.22 9.87 -3.54
C LEU A 558 -13.60 9.65 -2.93
N THR A 559 -14.42 8.84 -3.61
CA THR A 559 -15.67 8.36 -3.04
C THR A 559 -15.43 7.02 -2.34
N LEU A 560 -15.39 7.07 -1.01
CA LEU A 560 -15.07 5.95 -0.15
C LEU A 560 -16.30 5.47 0.61
N SER A 561 -16.44 4.15 0.71
CA SER A 561 -17.43 3.53 1.60
C SER A 561 -16.72 2.61 2.58
N TRP A 562 -17.01 2.82 3.87
CA TRP A 562 -16.39 2.09 4.97
C TRP A 562 -17.34 1.02 5.51
N SER A 563 -16.80 -0.15 5.83
CA SER A 563 -17.53 -1.28 6.39
C SER A 563 -16.67 -2.01 7.41
N TYR A 564 -17.28 -2.80 8.28
CA TYR A 564 -16.58 -3.64 9.26
C TYR A 564 -17.09 -5.08 9.19
N LEU A 565 -16.26 -6.02 9.65
CA LEU A 565 -16.59 -7.43 9.67
C LEU A 565 -17.23 -7.81 11.01
N ASN A 566 -18.47 -8.31 10.96
CA ASN A 566 -19.26 -8.62 12.17
C ASN A 566 -19.21 -10.10 12.59
N LYS A 567 -19.81 -10.41 13.74
CA LYS A 567 -19.94 -11.77 14.32
C LYS A 567 -20.68 -12.76 13.43
N ASN A 568 -21.57 -12.27 12.56
CA ASN A 568 -22.27 -13.10 11.58
C ASN A 568 -21.40 -13.38 10.34
N ASN A 569 -20.12 -12.99 10.36
CA ASN A 569 -19.20 -13.15 9.24
C ASN A 569 -19.72 -12.45 7.97
N THR A 570 -20.22 -11.23 8.13
CA THR A 570 -20.73 -10.38 7.05
C THR A 570 -20.15 -8.97 7.15
N TRP A 571 -19.89 -8.33 6.01
CA TRP A 571 -19.52 -6.93 5.96
C TRP A 571 -20.75 -6.05 6.18
N GLN A 572 -20.73 -5.24 7.23
CA GLN A 572 -21.78 -4.26 7.52
C GLN A 572 -21.23 -2.84 7.30
N PRO A 573 -22.04 -1.91 6.76
CA PRO A 573 -21.62 -0.53 6.60
C PRO A 573 -21.34 0.09 7.98
N LEU A 574 -20.31 0.93 8.05
CA LEU A 574 -20.02 1.65 9.27
C LEU A 574 -20.97 2.85 9.38
N THR A 575 -22.07 2.67 10.11
CA THR A 575 -23.19 3.65 10.18
C THR A 575 -22.98 4.76 11.19
N GLN A 576 -22.00 4.63 12.08
CA GLN A 576 -21.63 5.69 13.03
C GLN A 576 -20.84 6.80 12.31
N PRO A 577 -20.93 8.05 12.77
CA PRO A 577 -20.20 9.15 12.13
C PRO A 577 -18.69 8.87 12.18
N ILE A 578 -18.09 8.84 10.99
CA ILE A 578 -16.64 8.77 10.80
C ILE A 578 -16.13 10.20 10.85
N HIS A 579 -15.17 10.47 11.73
CA HIS A 579 -14.48 11.76 11.76
C HIS A 579 -13.28 11.68 10.82
N ASP A 580 -13.49 12.05 9.56
CA ASP A 580 -12.47 12.03 8.53
C ASP A 580 -11.97 13.45 8.21
N ARG A 581 -10.74 13.78 8.64
CA ARG A 581 -10.03 15.01 8.28
C ARG A 581 -9.11 14.85 7.07
N THR A 582 -9.05 13.66 6.47
CA THR A 582 -8.25 13.39 5.26
C THR A 582 -8.94 13.83 3.96
N ARG A 583 -10.19 14.34 4.05
CA ARG A 583 -11.05 14.66 2.90
C ARG A 583 -11.19 13.45 1.94
N ASN A 584 -11.56 12.29 2.48
CA ASN A 584 -11.62 11.02 1.76
C ASN A 584 -10.28 10.61 1.12
N LEU A 585 -9.22 10.55 1.93
CA LEU A 585 -7.85 10.21 1.54
C LEU A 585 -7.27 11.12 0.44
N PHE A 586 -7.69 12.39 0.41
CA PHE A 586 -7.14 13.40 -0.48
C PHE A 586 -5.90 14.08 0.11
N ASP A 587 -5.90 14.29 1.42
CA ASP A 587 -4.84 14.99 2.14
C ASP A 587 -4.48 14.24 3.43
N LYS A 588 -3.32 14.59 4.00
CA LYS A 588 -2.91 14.08 5.31
C LYS A 588 -3.91 14.52 6.38
N GLY A 589 -4.14 13.67 7.38
CA GLY A 589 -5.06 14.02 8.44
C GLY A 589 -5.46 12.87 9.34
N GLY A 590 -6.18 13.22 10.40
CA GLY A 590 -6.77 12.27 11.33
C GLY A 590 -8.02 11.61 10.73
N TRP A 591 -8.15 10.31 10.95
CA TRP A 591 -9.34 9.52 10.68
C TRP A 591 -9.70 8.77 11.95
N SER A 592 -10.96 8.86 12.40
CA SER A 592 -11.41 8.06 13.53
C SER A 592 -12.82 7.54 13.37
N ALA A 593 -13.05 6.35 13.94
CA ALA A 593 -14.32 5.64 13.90
C ALA A 593 -14.48 4.75 15.13
N LEU A 594 -15.70 4.64 15.65
CA LEU A 594 -16.00 3.68 16.71
C LEU A 594 -16.05 2.26 16.14
N LEU A 595 -15.39 1.31 16.79
CA LEU A 595 -15.53 -0.10 16.46
C LEU A 595 -16.90 -0.61 16.93
N PRO A 596 -17.79 -1.11 16.05
CA PRO A 596 -19.13 -1.52 16.46
C PRO A 596 -19.14 -2.72 17.42
N GLN A 597 -20.17 -2.83 18.26
CA GLN A 597 -20.26 -3.85 19.33
C GLN A 597 -20.32 -5.31 18.80
N ASP A 598 -20.87 -5.51 17.61
CA ASP A 598 -20.98 -6.80 16.94
C ASP A 598 -19.80 -7.08 16.00
N ALA A 599 -18.75 -6.24 16.00
CA ALA A 599 -17.50 -6.55 15.30
C ALA A 599 -16.88 -7.84 15.83
N SER A 600 -16.22 -8.60 14.94
CA SER A 600 -15.63 -9.89 15.28
C SER A 600 -14.19 -9.97 14.81
N ASN A 601 -13.33 -10.53 15.67
CA ASN A 601 -11.97 -10.93 15.32
C ASN A 601 -11.85 -12.41 14.94
N GLN A 602 -12.95 -13.17 14.96
CA GLN A 602 -13.00 -14.60 14.61
C GLN A 602 -13.73 -14.86 13.27
N ALA A 603 -14.12 -13.81 12.55
CA ALA A 603 -14.86 -13.95 11.31
C ALA A 603 -13.96 -14.42 10.16
N SER A 604 -14.36 -15.49 9.48
CA SER A 604 -13.52 -16.24 8.52
C SER A 604 -13.37 -15.61 7.13
N GLN A 605 -14.10 -14.52 6.81
CA GLN A 605 -13.90 -13.81 5.54
C GLN A 605 -12.52 -13.15 5.44
N MET A 606 -11.84 -12.96 6.57
CA MET A 606 -10.49 -12.41 6.67
C MET A 606 -9.69 -13.25 7.69
N PRO A 607 -8.36 -13.11 7.77
CA PRO A 607 -7.56 -13.79 8.79
C PRO A 607 -8.07 -13.50 10.20
N THR A 608 -8.23 -14.55 11.00
CA THR A 608 -8.68 -14.46 12.38
C THR A 608 -7.62 -13.81 13.29
N GLY A 609 -8.04 -13.38 14.48
CA GLY A 609 -7.20 -12.68 15.46
C GLY A 609 -7.17 -11.16 15.28
N ARG A 610 -7.84 -10.60 14.27
CA ARG A 610 -7.85 -9.16 13.94
C ARG A 610 -9.26 -8.65 13.71
N TYR A 611 -9.54 -7.42 14.12
CA TYR A 611 -10.72 -6.67 13.70
C TYR A 611 -10.46 -6.01 12.36
N TRP A 612 -11.36 -6.21 11.41
CA TRP A 612 -11.16 -5.73 10.05
C TRP A 612 -12.12 -4.60 9.68
N ILE A 613 -11.54 -3.52 9.16
CA ILE A 613 -12.25 -2.43 8.52
C ILE A 613 -11.95 -2.49 7.01
N LYS A 614 -12.98 -2.41 6.19
CA LYS A 614 -12.92 -2.43 4.72
C LYS A 614 -13.26 -1.04 4.19
N ALA A 615 -12.46 -0.57 3.24
CA ALA A 615 -12.72 0.64 2.48
C ALA A 615 -12.78 0.30 0.99
N GLN A 616 -13.95 0.52 0.39
CA GLN A 616 -14.19 0.27 -1.03
C GLN A 616 -14.23 1.59 -1.79
N MET A 617 -13.51 1.64 -2.91
CA MET A 617 -13.38 2.84 -3.76
C MET A 617 -14.21 2.70 -5.03
N ASN A 618 -14.99 3.73 -5.38
CA ASN A 618 -15.83 3.65 -6.58
C ASN A 618 -15.16 4.18 -7.86
N GLU A 619 -14.04 4.91 -7.76
CA GLU A 619 -13.27 5.43 -8.91
C GLU A 619 -11.86 4.83 -8.97
N VAL A 620 -11.42 4.36 -10.16
CA VAL A 620 -10.27 3.43 -10.33
C VAL A 620 -9.08 4.06 -11.08
N LYS A 621 -8.73 5.33 -10.83
CA LYS A 621 -7.66 5.99 -11.62
C LYS A 621 -6.65 6.83 -10.84
N HIS A 622 -7.06 7.43 -9.72
CA HIS A 622 -6.24 8.43 -9.02
C HIS A 622 -5.97 8.01 -7.57
N TYR A 623 -5.19 6.94 -7.39
CA TYR A 623 -4.89 6.42 -6.07
C TYR A 623 -3.85 7.25 -5.31
N PRO A 624 -4.04 7.46 -4.00
CA PRO A 624 -3.14 8.23 -3.17
C PRO A 624 -1.87 7.44 -2.89
N GLN A 625 -0.79 8.17 -2.62
CA GLN A 625 0.45 7.61 -2.10
C GLN A 625 0.42 7.66 -0.57
N ILE A 626 0.50 6.49 0.08
CA ILE A 626 0.56 6.39 1.54
C ILE A 626 2.03 6.43 1.94
N ASN A 627 2.46 7.53 2.53
CA ASN A 627 3.82 7.70 3.06
C ASN A 627 3.96 7.11 4.47
N GLY A 628 2.87 7.01 5.22
CA GLY A 628 2.82 6.25 6.46
C GLY A 628 1.51 6.37 7.22
N LEU A 629 1.39 5.56 8.27
CA LEU A 629 0.20 5.45 9.10
C LEU A 629 0.61 5.40 10.58
N LEU A 630 -0.08 6.17 11.41
CA LEU A 630 0.02 6.08 12.87
C LEU A 630 -1.32 5.67 13.45
N TYR A 631 -1.30 4.79 14.44
CA TYR A 631 -2.46 4.43 15.26
C TYR A 631 -2.41 5.15 16.61
N ASN A 632 -3.58 5.36 17.22
CA ASN A 632 -3.76 6.23 18.39
C ASN A 632 -3.06 7.57 18.21
N ALA A 633 -3.37 8.22 17.09
CA ALA A 633 -2.67 9.40 16.68
C ALA A 633 -3.45 10.68 17.02
N THR A 634 -2.71 11.73 17.34
CA THR A 634 -3.23 13.10 17.49
C THR A 634 -2.25 14.09 16.88
N THR A 635 -2.71 15.29 16.55
CA THR A 635 -1.81 16.40 16.21
C THR A 635 -1.50 17.22 17.46
N ALA A 636 -0.31 17.81 17.48
CA ALA A 636 0.09 18.72 18.54
C ALA A 636 0.79 19.96 17.97
N THR A 637 0.49 21.13 18.53
CA THR A 637 1.02 22.43 18.11
C THR A 637 1.92 23.04 19.19
N LEU A 638 3.00 23.71 18.78
CA LEU A 638 3.94 24.39 19.69
C LEU A 638 3.23 25.52 20.48
N ILE A 639 3.43 25.58 21.80
CA ILE A 639 2.70 26.54 22.67
C ILE A 639 3.48 27.82 23.01
N ASN A 640 4.81 27.82 22.90
CA ASN A 640 5.67 28.87 23.45
C ASN A 640 6.45 29.63 22.37
N THR A 641 5.78 29.96 21.27
CA THR A 641 6.36 30.67 20.11
C THR A 641 6.98 32.03 20.45
N GLU A 642 6.57 32.65 21.56
CA GLU A 642 7.11 33.95 22.02
C GLU A 642 8.51 33.85 22.63
N ILE A 643 8.88 32.69 23.18
CA ILE A 643 10.13 32.47 23.92
C ILE A 643 11.13 31.67 23.08
N VAL A 644 10.63 30.80 22.20
CA VAL A 644 11.46 29.94 21.34
C VAL A 644 12.20 30.78 20.29
N GLU A 645 13.47 30.44 20.07
CA GLU A 645 14.29 31.04 19.02
C GLU A 645 13.67 30.86 17.64
N GLN A 646 13.70 31.93 16.83
CA GLN A 646 13.00 31.98 15.55
C GLN A 646 13.59 30.98 14.52
N ASP A 647 14.87 30.62 14.68
CA ASP A 647 15.55 29.63 13.85
C ASP A 647 14.93 28.22 13.95
N HIS A 648 14.26 27.88 15.06
CA HIS A 648 13.54 26.62 15.19
C HIS A 648 12.42 26.51 14.17
N LEU A 649 11.61 27.57 14.03
CA LEU A 649 10.48 27.63 13.10
C LEU A 649 10.93 27.62 11.63
N ILE A 650 12.17 28.02 11.36
CA ILE A 650 12.78 27.95 10.03
C ILE A 650 13.25 26.51 9.72
N ASN A 651 13.90 25.85 10.67
CA ASN A 651 14.55 24.56 10.44
C ASN A 651 13.62 23.35 10.60
N LYS A 652 12.42 23.54 11.16
CA LYS A 652 11.44 22.49 11.54
C LYS A 652 11.99 21.57 12.62
N LEU A 653 11.08 21.01 13.43
CA LEU A 653 11.43 19.93 14.35
C LEU A 653 11.76 18.68 13.55
N ALA A 654 12.93 18.09 13.79
CA ALA A 654 13.33 16.84 13.15
C ALA A 654 12.41 15.67 13.55
N ALA A 655 12.29 14.66 12.69
CA ALA A 655 11.59 13.41 13.01
C ALA A 655 12.19 12.72 14.26
N ASN A 656 11.34 12.09 15.05
CA ASN A 656 11.66 11.35 16.28
C ASN A 656 12.26 12.18 17.41
N SER A 657 11.97 13.48 17.44
CA SER A 657 12.41 14.38 18.52
C SER A 657 11.54 14.24 19.77
N ILE A 658 10.22 14.12 19.58
CA ILE A 658 9.26 13.93 20.69
C ILE A 658 9.19 12.44 21.04
N LYS A 659 9.50 12.13 22.30
CA LYS A 659 9.54 10.75 22.82
C LYS A 659 8.69 10.54 24.08
N GLN A 660 8.27 11.62 24.72
CA GLN A 660 7.58 11.56 26.00
C GLN A 660 6.68 12.78 26.23
N PRO A 661 5.63 12.64 27.05
CA PRO A 661 4.92 13.79 27.61
C PRO A 661 5.79 14.55 28.62
N VAL A 662 5.54 15.85 28.79
CA VAL A 662 6.23 16.68 29.81
C VAL A 662 5.90 16.18 31.22
N ASN A 663 4.63 15.89 31.47
CA ASN A 663 4.19 15.24 32.71
C ASN A 663 4.12 13.74 32.49
N ALA A 664 4.75 12.96 33.36
CA ALA A 664 4.71 11.51 33.27
C ALA A 664 3.28 11.00 33.50
N PHE A 665 2.73 10.27 32.53
CA PHE A 665 1.47 9.56 32.65
C PHE A 665 1.74 8.06 32.73
N ALA A 666 1.37 7.42 33.84
CA ALA A 666 1.62 5.98 34.03
C ALA A 666 1.02 5.10 32.93
N ALA A 667 -0.07 5.55 32.29
CA ALA A 667 -0.76 4.82 31.23
C ALA A 667 -0.05 4.87 29.86
N ILE A 668 0.80 5.86 29.62
CA ILE A 668 1.51 6.02 28.33
C ILE A 668 2.82 5.25 28.39
N ASN A 669 3.00 4.30 27.48
CA ASN A 669 4.22 3.51 27.36
C ASN A 669 5.24 4.15 26.40
N ASP A 670 4.76 4.68 25.27
CA ASP A 670 5.62 5.28 24.25
C ASP A 670 4.88 6.38 23.47
N VAL A 671 5.62 7.39 23.03
CA VAL A 671 5.15 8.45 22.13
C VAL A 671 6.14 8.54 20.98
N ASN A 672 5.61 8.52 19.75
CA ASN A 672 6.45 8.65 18.56
C ASN A 672 5.98 9.77 17.63
N GLN A 673 6.95 10.39 16.95
CA GLN A 673 6.76 11.47 16.00
C GLN A 673 7.56 11.13 14.74
N PRO A 674 7.05 10.29 13.82
CA PRO A 674 7.84 9.77 12.71
C PRO A 674 8.15 10.80 11.62
N TRP A 675 7.44 11.93 11.56
CA TRP A 675 7.60 12.96 10.52
C TRP A 675 7.91 14.32 11.14
N SER A 676 8.76 15.10 10.47
CA SER A 676 9.12 16.46 10.87
C SER A 676 7.92 17.39 11.02
N SER A 677 8.08 18.46 11.79
CA SER A 677 7.00 19.45 11.96
C SER A 677 6.68 20.22 10.67
N TRP A 678 5.48 20.78 10.61
CA TRP A 678 4.98 21.55 9.47
C TRP A 678 4.26 22.83 9.93
N ASN A 679 4.03 23.76 9.00
CA ASN A 679 3.29 25.02 9.18
C ASN A 679 3.86 26.05 10.19
N GLY A 680 5.08 25.89 10.68
CA GLY A 680 5.77 26.92 11.45
C GLY A 680 6.21 28.10 10.58
N SER A 681 6.05 29.32 11.09
CA SER A 681 6.68 30.51 10.49
C SER A 681 7.23 31.45 11.55
N PRO A 682 8.45 31.99 11.37
CA PRO A 682 9.04 32.92 12.33
C PRO A 682 8.29 34.25 12.35
N LYS A 683 8.47 35.00 13.44
CA LYS A 683 8.00 36.38 13.55
C LYS A 683 8.52 37.21 12.39
N GLU A 684 7.65 38.05 11.84
CA GLU A 684 7.99 38.92 10.73
C GLU A 684 9.09 39.91 11.13
N THR A 685 10.19 39.91 10.37
CA THR A 685 11.28 40.89 10.57
C THR A 685 10.84 42.29 10.15
N GLU A 686 11.50 43.32 10.66
CA GLU A 686 11.16 44.71 10.32
C GLU A 686 11.24 44.96 8.80
N GLN A 687 12.26 44.42 8.14
CA GLN A 687 12.41 44.55 6.69
C GLN A 687 11.29 43.85 5.92
N ALA A 688 10.87 42.67 6.37
CA ALA A 688 9.74 41.95 5.78
C ALA A 688 8.42 42.71 5.98
N PHE A 689 8.18 43.24 7.18
CA PHE A 689 7.02 44.10 7.49
C PHE A 689 6.96 45.32 6.56
N LEU A 690 8.08 46.04 6.42
CA LEU A 690 8.17 47.21 5.56
C LEU A 690 8.02 46.89 4.07
N THR A 691 8.31 45.65 3.66
CA THR A 691 8.09 45.16 2.29
C THR A 691 6.63 44.75 2.07
N ARG A 692 5.99 44.13 3.06
CA ARG A 692 4.59 43.66 2.99
C ARG A 692 3.58 44.80 3.03
N VAL A 693 3.78 45.82 3.86
CA VAL A 693 2.77 46.89 4.06
C VAL A 693 2.41 47.61 2.76
N PRO A 694 3.36 48.07 1.92
CA PRO A 694 3.04 48.68 0.63
C PRO A 694 2.17 47.77 -0.27
N ALA A 695 2.50 46.48 -0.36
CA ALA A 695 1.71 45.50 -1.10
C ALA A 695 0.28 45.44 -0.55
N ARG A 696 0.13 45.28 0.78
CA ARG A 696 -1.16 45.21 1.46
C ARG A 696 -2.06 46.43 1.20
N LEU A 697 -1.46 47.62 1.09
CA LEU A 697 -2.15 48.87 0.76
C LEU A 697 -2.51 48.98 -0.72
N SER A 698 -1.70 48.40 -1.61
CA SER A 698 -1.94 48.33 -3.05
C SER A 698 -3.13 47.43 -3.39
N HIS A 699 -3.05 46.14 -3.05
CA HIS A 699 -4.07 45.16 -3.43
C HIS A 699 -5.31 45.19 -2.51
N ARG A 700 -5.23 45.83 -1.35
CA ARG A 700 -6.34 46.00 -0.37
C ARG A 700 -7.06 44.70 0.01
N ASN A 701 -6.34 43.58 0.00
CA ASN A 701 -6.88 42.23 0.22
C ASN A 701 -7.96 41.82 -0.79
N ARG A 702 -7.77 42.16 -2.07
CA ARG A 702 -8.60 41.72 -3.20
C ARG A 702 -7.71 41.26 -4.35
N ALA A 703 -8.14 40.20 -5.02
CA ALA A 703 -7.41 39.56 -6.11
C ALA A 703 -7.92 40.09 -7.47
N LEU A 704 -7.52 41.30 -7.84
CA LEU A 704 -8.02 41.98 -9.05
C LEU A 704 -7.08 41.80 -10.25
N SER A 705 -5.81 42.17 -10.10
CA SER A 705 -4.77 42.01 -11.12
C SER A 705 -3.96 40.72 -10.92
N TRP A 706 -3.20 40.32 -11.95
CA TRP A 706 -2.27 39.20 -11.86
C TRP A 706 -1.24 39.39 -10.74
N SER A 707 -0.69 40.61 -10.60
CA SER A 707 0.27 40.93 -9.55
C SER A 707 -0.34 40.85 -8.14
N ASP A 708 -1.61 41.26 -7.98
CA ASP A 708 -2.32 41.12 -6.71
C ASP A 708 -2.49 39.64 -6.33
N ILE A 709 -2.87 38.79 -7.30
CA ILE A 709 -3.03 37.35 -7.08
C ILE A 709 -1.70 36.72 -6.64
N VAL A 710 -0.61 37.01 -7.36
CA VAL A 710 0.73 36.50 -7.03
C VAL A 710 1.14 36.92 -5.62
N THR A 711 0.97 38.19 -5.29
CA THR A 711 1.38 38.74 -3.99
C THR A 711 0.55 38.14 -2.86
N LEU A 712 -0.77 38.06 -3.01
CA LEU A 712 -1.67 37.48 -2.02
C LEU A 712 -1.37 36.01 -1.74
N LEU A 713 -1.13 35.21 -2.78
CA LEU A 713 -0.80 33.80 -2.63
C LEU A 713 0.55 33.63 -1.92
N LYS A 714 1.60 34.34 -2.34
CA LYS A 714 2.93 34.28 -1.68
C LYS A 714 2.91 34.75 -0.24
N GLU A 715 2.08 35.74 0.09
CA GLU A 715 1.93 36.23 1.46
C GLU A 715 1.21 35.25 2.39
N ASN A 716 0.30 34.42 1.87
CA ASN A 716 -0.51 33.50 2.65
C ASN A 716 0.10 32.08 2.72
N PHE A 717 0.79 31.65 1.67
CA PHE A 717 1.33 30.29 1.55
C PHE A 717 2.86 30.32 1.52
N VAL A 718 3.49 29.99 2.64
CA VAL A 718 4.96 29.89 2.78
C VAL A 718 5.57 28.77 1.94
N SER A 719 4.75 27.83 1.47
CA SER A 719 5.18 26.75 0.56
C SER A 719 5.49 27.23 -0.84
N LEU A 720 5.16 28.48 -1.19
CA LEU A 720 5.40 29.06 -2.50
C LEU A 720 6.68 29.89 -2.52
N PHE A 721 7.59 29.54 -3.42
CA PHE A 721 8.74 30.38 -3.73
C PHE A 721 8.33 31.54 -4.65
N ASP A 722 7.66 31.21 -5.75
CA ASP A 722 7.17 32.21 -6.71
C ASP A 722 5.96 31.69 -7.50
N ILE A 723 5.33 32.55 -8.30
CA ILE A 723 4.19 32.19 -9.14
C ILE A 723 4.32 32.87 -10.49
N LYS A 724 4.26 32.07 -11.56
CA LYS A 724 4.29 32.56 -12.93
C LYS A 724 2.86 32.65 -13.47
N TYR A 725 2.52 33.81 -14.01
CA TYR A 725 1.29 34.03 -14.76
C TYR A 725 1.59 34.06 -16.27
N PRO A 726 0.57 33.90 -17.14
CA PRO A 726 0.77 33.77 -18.58
C PRO A 726 1.51 34.98 -19.19
N SER A 727 2.35 34.74 -20.20
CA SER A 727 3.07 35.81 -20.88
C SER A 727 2.15 36.80 -21.59
N ALA A 728 2.69 37.97 -21.95
CA ALA A 728 1.94 38.98 -22.70
C ALA A 728 1.38 38.42 -24.03
N SER A 729 2.10 37.49 -24.66
CA SER A 729 1.68 36.80 -25.88
C SER A 729 0.43 35.95 -25.64
N GLU A 730 0.37 35.22 -24.52
CA GLU A 730 -0.80 34.41 -24.14
C GLU A 730 -2.00 35.29 -23.77
N LEU A 731 -1.76 36.36 -23.00
CA LEU A 731 -2.81 37.28 -22.54
C LEU A 731 -3.45 38.09 -23.68
N THR A 732 -2.76 38.22 -24.82
CA THR A 732 -3.25 38.95 -26.00
C THR A 732 -3.85 38.06 -27.08
N LYS A 733 -3.94 36.74 -26.85
CA LYS A 733 -4.62 35.81 -27.77
C LYS A 733 -6.12 36.10 -27.86
N ILE A 734 -6.66 35.91 -29.06
CA ILE A 734 -8.09 36.02 -29.34
C ILE A 734 -8.59 34.62 -29.79
N PRO A 735 -9.62 34.05 -29.14
CA PRO A 735 -10.39 34.61 -28.04
C PRO A 735 -9.60 34.70 -26.72
N ALA A 736 -9.97 35.66 -25.88
CA ALA A 736 -9.36 35.82 -24.56
C ALA A 736 -9.60 34.57 -23.71
N PRO A 737 -8.59 34.09 -22.95
CA PRO A 737 -8.75 32.92 -22.12
C PRO A 737 -9.79 33.17 -21.01
N GLU A 738 -10.80 32.31 -20.94
CA GLU A 738 -11.85 32.36 -19.90
C GLU A 738 -11.33 31.95 -18.52
N LYS A 739 -10.23 31.18 -18.49
CA LYS A 739 -9.59 30.64 -17.28
C LYS A 739 -8.26 31.34 -17.04
N ARG A 740 -8.04 31.75 -15.79
CA ARG A 740 -6.77 32.34 -15.34
C ARG A 740 -5.88 31.25 -14.77
N GLN A 741 -5.05 30.65 -15.62
CA GLN A 741 -4.08 29.64 -15.18
C GLN A 741 -2.83 30.30 -14.58
N LEU A 742 -2.41 29.82 -13.42
CA LEU A 742 -1.20 30.21 -12.69
C LEU A 742 -0.32 28.98 -12.49
N ILE A 743 0.99 29.15 -12.67
CA ILE A 743 1.98 28.11 -12.41
C ILE A 743 2.68 28.46 -11.10
N VAL A 744 2.44 27.65 -10.07
CA VAL A 744 3.10 27.82 -8.77
C VAL A 744 4.47 27.18 -8.78
N ILE A 745 5.45 27.90 -8.27
CA ILE A 745 6.80 27.41 -8.06
C ILE A 745 6.92 27.13 -6.57
N PRO A 746 6.91 25.85 -6.15
CA PRO A 746 7.09 25.51 -4.75
C PRO A 746 8.49 25.90 -4.26
N ASP A 747 8.53 26.31 -3.00
CA ASP A 747 9.76 26.34 -2.24
C ASP A 747 10.21 24.90 -1.96
N ASN A 748 11.46 24.60 -2.29
CA ASN A 748 11.99 23.24 -2.23
C ASN A 748 11.93 22.66 -0.81
N ARG A 749 11.86 23.49 0.24
CA ARG A 749 11.71 23.07 1.65
C ARG A 749 10.33 22.51 1.98
N TYR A 750 9.32 22.85 1.18
CA TYR A 750 7.91 22.48 1.38
C TYR A 750 7.35 21.65 0.23
N ARG A 751 8.21 21.12 -0.65
CA ARG A 751 7.79 20.13 -1.65
C ARG A 751 7.13 18.93 -0.97
N ASP A 752 6.09 18.41 -1.58
CA ASP A 752 5.44 17.20 -1.10
C ASP A 752 6.10 15.95 -1.68
N ASN A 753 6.72 16.04 -2.87
CA ASN A 753 7.38 14.90 -3.50
C ASN A 753 8.85 14.71 -3.07
N HIS A 754 9.39 13.53 -3.39
CA HIS A 754 10.76 13.14 -3.01
C HIS A 754 11.85 13.65 -3.98
N ASP A 755 11.48 14.24 -5.11
CA ASP A 755 12.42 14.70 -6.15
C ASP A 755 12.77 16.18 -5.96
N ALA A 756 13.97 16.44 -5.42
CA ALA A 756 14.46 17.79 -5.19
C ALA A 756 14.70 18.61 -6.48
N LEU A 757 14.87 17.95 -7.63
CA LEU A 757 15.03 18.63 -8.93
C LEU A 757 13.68 19.02 -9.54
N ARG A 758 12.61 18.34 -9.14
CA ARG A 758 11.25 18.52 -9.64
C ARG A 758 10.27 18.78 -8.49
N PRO A 759 10.45 19.84 -7.69
CA PRO A 759 9.59 20.06 -6.53
C PRO A 759 8.13 20.29 -6.95
N GLU A 760 7.21 19.56 -6.34
CA GLU A 760 5.77 19.67 -6.62
C GLU A 760 4.98 19.81 -5.31
N LEU A 761 3.91 20.60 -5.36
CA LEU A 761 2.89 20.60 -4.30
C LEU A 761 1.80 19.59 -4.62
N ASN A 762 1.25 18.97 -3.59
CA ASN A 762 0.17 18.02 -3.77
C ASN A 762 -1.10 18.75 -4.27
N PRO A 763 -1.96 18.07 -5.05
CA PRO A 763 -3.17 18.69 -5.58
C PRO A 763 -4.17 19.22 -4.53
N ALA A 764 -4.12 18.69 -3.30
CA ALA A 764 -4.98 19.13 -2.21
C ALA A 764 -4.62 20.53 -1.70
N GLN A 765 -3.32 20.85 -1.62
CA GLN A 765 -2.82 22.18 -1.34
C GLN A 765 -3.14 23.14 -2.50
N LEU A 766 -2.96 22.71 -3.76
CA LEU A 766 -3.33 23.54 -4.91
C LEU A 766 -4.82 23.91 -4.91
N THR A 767 -5.69 22.95 -4.54
CA THR A 767 -7.14 23.18 -4.42
C THR A 767 -7.45 24.15 -3.28
N GLU A 768 -6.79 24.01 -2.13
CA GLU A 768 -6.93 24.96 -1.01
C GLU A 768 -6.52 26.38 -1.42
N MET A 769 -5.43 26.52 -2.17
CA MET A 769 -4.98 27.82 -2.70
C MET A 769 -6.04 28.45 -3.61
N VAL A 770 -6.64 27.66 -4.50
CA VAL A 770 -7.73 28.11 -5.39
C VAL A 770 -8.94 28.55 -4.55
N GLU A 771 -9.43 27.72 -3.63
CA GLU A 771 -10.58 28.06 -2.77
C GLU A 771 -10.31 29.29 -1.89
N TRP A 772 -9.08 29.48 -1.45
CA TRP A 772 -8.68 30.66 -0.68
C TRP A 772 -8.66 31.92 -1.52
N ILE A 773 -8.00 31.90 -2.68
CA ILE A 773 -7.90 33.10 -3.53
C ILE A 773 -9.24 33.45 -4.17
N ASP A 774 -10.09 32.46 -4.44
CA ASP A 774 -11.40 32.68 -5.05
C ASP A 774 -12.33 33.49 -4.15
N ARG A 775 -12.23 33.30 -2.82
CA ARG A 775 -12.93 34.14 -1.82
C ARG A 775 -12.55 35.63 -1.89
N LEU A 776 -11.39 35.95 -2.48
CA LEU A 776 -10.89 37.31 -2.67
C LEU A 776 -11.04 37.81 -4.12
N SER A 777 -11.45 36.94 -5.03
CA SER A 777 -11.56 37.17 -6.47
C SER A 777 -12.95 37.72 -6.85
N SER A 778 -13.16 37.96 -8.15
CA SER A 778 -14.48 38.31 -8.71
C SER A 778 -15.24 37.05 -9.08
N LEU A 779 -16.56 37.03 -8.88
CA LEU A 779 -17.45 35.91 -9.23
C LEU A 779 -17.38 35.45 -10.71
N TRP A 780 -16.85 36.31 -11.59
CA TRP A 780 -16.68 36.03 -13.02
C TRP A 780 -15.32 35.42 -13.37
N THR A 781 -14.42 35.26 -12.40
CA THR A 781 -13.05 34.80 -12.62
C THR A 781 -12.92 33.35 -12.20
N THR A 782 -12.50 32.49 -13.13
CA THR A 782 -12.12 31.11 -12.81
C THR A 782 -10.59 31.04 -12.71
N ILE A 783 -10.07 30.87 -11.50
CA ILE A 783 -8.63 30.74 -11.25
C ILE A 783 -8.26 29.25 -11.24
N GLU A 784 -7.22 28.88 -11.98
CA GLU A 784 -6.63 27.54 -11.95
C GLU A 784 -5.16 27.65 -11.52
N ILE A 785 -4.74 26.81 -10.58
CA ILE A 785 -3.36 26.78 -10.09
C ILE A 785 -2.78 25.39 -10.39
N LYS A 786 -1.58 25.33 -10.99
CA LYS A 786 -0.89 24.09 -11.36
C LYS A 786 0.59 24.14 -10.99
N ASN A 787 1.19 22.97 -10.73
CA ASN A 787 2.65 22.83 -10.71
C ASN A 787 3.23 23.03 -12.13
N PRO A 788 4.53 23.38 -12.24
CA PRO A 788 5.21 23.41 -13.54
C PRO A 788 5.36 22.01 -14.13
N THR A 789 5.43 21.95 -15.45
CA THR A 789 5.69 20.72 -16.19
C THR A 789 7.20 20.53 -16.36
N TYR A 790 7.78 19.50 -15.76
CA TYR A 790 9.22 19.23 -15.88
C TYR A 790 9.55 18.45 -17.16
N ILE A 791 10.40 19.01 -18.02
CA ILE A 791 10.83 18.42 -19.29
C ILE A 791 12.30 18.05 -19.26
N ASP A 792 12.58 16.77 -19.47
CA ASP A 792 13.95 16.27 -19.54
C ASP A 792 14.63 16.68 -20.86
N VAL A 793 15.79 17.33 -20.73
CA VAL A 793 16.72 17.66 -21.81
C VAL A 793 17.93 16.75 -21.68
N LYS A 794 18.00 15.76 -22.58
CA LYS A 794 19.13 14.83 -22.61
C LYS A 794 20.36 15.54 -23.17
N VAL A 795 21.41 15.63 -22.36
CA VAL A 795 22.70 16.19 -22.75
C VAL A 795 23.68 15.05 -23.03
N ASN A 796 24.21 15.01 -24.23
CA ASN A 796 25.29 14.10 -24.60
C ASN A 796 26.50 14.91 -25.04
N TYR A 797 27.58 14.85 -24.27
CA TYR A 797 28.83 15.53 -24.59
C TYR A 797 30.00 14.55 -24.62
N GLN A 798 30.94 14.82 -25.51
CA GLN A 798 32.24 14.17 -25.56
C GLN A 798 33.29 15.24 -25.27
N VAL A 799 34.15 14.96 -24.29
CA VAL A 799 35.16 15.89 -23.79
C VAL A 799 36.49 15.17 -23.63
N VAL A 800 37.58 15.92 -23.80
CA VAL A 800 38.94 15.51 -23.44
C VAL A 800 39.29 16.25 -22.16
N PHE A 801 39.60 15.50 -21.10
CA PHE A 801 40.05 16.06 -19.83
C PHE A 801 41.54 16.36 -19.86
N ILE A 802 41.98 17.29 -19.01
CA ILE A 802 43.39 17.62 -18.84
C ILE A 802 44.21 16.40 -18.39
N SER A 803 45.49 16.39 -18.74
CA SER A 803 46.41 15.30 -18.39
C SER A 803 46.48 15.06 -16.87
N GLY A 804 46.26 13.82 -16.44
CA GLY A 804 46.28 13.41 -15.03
C GLY A 804 44.91 13.28 -14.36
N VAL A 805 43.81 13.69 -15.01
CA VAL A 805 42.45 13.48 -14.50
C VAL A 805 41.91 12.14 -15.01
N ASN A 806 41.41 11.31 -14.09
CA ASN A 806 40.67 10.10 -14.47
C ASN A 806 39.37 10.50 -15.19
N PRO A 807 39.09 10.00 -16.41
CA PRO A 807 37.88 10.37 -17.16
C PRO A 807 36.56 10.15 -16.44
N ASP A 808 36.43 9.06 -15.67
CA ASP A 808 35.19 8.76 -14.93
C ASP A 808 34.95 9.78 -13.82
N TYR A 809 36.02 10.14 -13.10
CA TYR A 809 35.99 11.20 -12.11
C TYR A 809 35.68 12.56 -12.76
N GLY A 810 36.34 12.87 -13.89
CA GLY A 810 36.13 14.10 -14.63
C GLY A 810 34.68 14.25 -15.11
N HIS A 811 34.08 13.18 -15.63
CA HIS A 811 32.69 13.16 -16.05
C HIS A 811 31.75 13.39 -14.86
N HIS A 812 31.95 12.68 -13.75
CA HIS A 812 31.11 12.84 -12.56
C HIS A 812 31.19 14.27 -11.99
N GLN A 813 32.40 14.82 -11.86
CA GLN A 813 32.61 16.17 -11.34
C GLN A 813 32.01 17.24 -12.27
N LEU A 814 32.18 17.10 -13.59
CA LEU A 814 31.58 18.00 -14.58
C LEU A 814 30.05 17.94 -14.55
N GLN A 815 29.45 16.75 -14.38
CA GLN A 815 27.99 16.61 -14.23
C GLN A 815 27.49 17.37 -13.00
N GLN A 816 28.19 17.27 -11.86
CA GLN A 816 27.86 18.04 -10.65
C GLN A 816 27.96 19.56 -10.87
N GLU A 817 29.03 20.03 -11.53
CA GLU A 817 29.19 21.46 -11.86
C GLU A 817 28.05 21.98 -12.76
N LEU A 818 27.69 21.21 -13.78
CA LEU A 818 26.58 21.55 -14.68
C LEU A 818 25.24 21.52 -13.95
N SER A 819 25.03 20.53 -13.08
CA SER A 819 23.83 20.44 -12.24
C SER A 819 23.67 21.69 -11.37
N ARG A 820 24.72 22.11 -10.67
CA ARG A 820 24.71 23.31 -9.81
C ARG A 820 24.42 24.59 -10.57
N LYS A 821 24.89 24.73 -11.81
CA LYS A 821 24.72 25.95 -12.59
C LYS A 821 23.34 26.06 -13.24
N TYR A 822 22.83 24.97 -13.80
CA TYR A 822 21.58 24.97 -14.57
C TYR A 822 20.36 24.50 -13.79
N MET A 823 20.56 23.76 -12.69
CA MET A 823 19.51 23.31 -11.76
C MET A 823 19.92 23.66 -10.32
N PRO A 824 20.22 24.94 -10.02
CA PRO A 824 20.77 25.37 -8.72
C PRO A 824 19.85 25.02 -7.53
N TRP A 825 18.54 24.94 -7.78
CA TRP A 825 17.54 24.56 -6.78
C TRP A 825 17.69 23.13 -6.26
N GLY A 826 18.34 22.24 -7.02
CA GLY A 826 18.53 20.84 -6.64
C GLY A 826 19.41 20.65 -5.40
N GLU A 827 20.43 21.50 -5.25
CA GLU A 827 21.31 21.51 -4.06
C GLU A 827 20.97 22.66 -3.11
N ASN A 828 20.61 23.83 -3.64
CA ASN A 828 20.28 25.00 -2.83
C ASN A 828 18.76 25.18 -2.74
N ILE A 829 18.20 24.73 -1.62
CA ILE A 829 16.79 24.82 -1.28
C ILE A 829 16.23 26.26 -1.24
N ALA A 830 17.08 27.28 -1.14
CA ALA A 830 16.65 28.69 -1.13
C ALA A 830 16.43 29.27 -2.53
N ILE A 831 16.76 28.52 -3.59
CA ILE A 831 16.53 28.92 -4.98
C ILE A 831 15.32 28.13 -5.49
N GLY A 832 14.28 28.82 -5.95
CA GLY A 832 13.16 28.17 -6.62
C GLY A 832 13.42 27.90 -8.09
N VAL A 833 12.53 27.09 -8.66
CA VAL A 833 12.57 26.71 -10.07
C VAL A 833 12.04 27.86 -10.94
N THR A 834 12.66 28.10 -12.09
CA THR A 834 12.17 29.12 -13.04
C THR A 834 11.52 28.46 -14.28
N PRO A 835 10.19 28.50 -14.44
CA PRO A 835 9.50 28.02 -15.64
C PRO A 835 9.70 28.95 -16.85
N GLY A 836 9.62 28.41 -18.06
CA GLY A 836 9.98 29.08 -19.31
C GLY A 836 11.47 29.42 -19.38
N ASN A 837 12.32 28.62 -18.76
CA ASN A 837 13.76 28.77 -18.85
C ASN A 837 14.28 28.37 -20.25
N ARG A 838 15.46 28.88 -20.60
CA ARG A 838 16.14 28.55 -21.86
C ARG A 838 17.49 27.93 -21.56
N ILE A 839 17.79 26.83 -22.24
CA ILE A 839 19.14 26.26 -22.29
C ILE A 839 19.77 26.70 -23.61
N ASP A 840 20.60 27.73 -23.52
CA ASP A 840 21.37 28.19 -24.67
C ASP A 840 22.53 27.23 -24.97
N TYR A 841 22.57 26.73 -26.21
CA TYR A 841 23.54 25.73 -26.64
C TYR A 841 24.99 26.22 -26.50
N TYR A 842 25.27 27.45 -26.93
CA TYR A 842 26.62 28.00 -26.92
C TYR A 842 27.07 28.39 -25.52
N GLN A 843 26.14 28.86 -24.68
CA GLN A 843 26.43 29.13 -23.28
C GLN A 843 26.75 27.84 -22.51
N LEU A 844 26.04 26.75 -22.79
CA LEU A 844 26.33 25.44 -22.20
C LEU A 844 27.68 24.90 -22.68
N LEU A 845 27.96 25.00 -23.98
CA LEU A 845 29.27 24.63 -24.54
C LEU A 845 30.41 25.42 -23.88
N ALA A 846 30.26 26.75 -23.76
CA ALA A 846 31.24 27.61 -23.12
C ALA A 846 31.43 27.26 -21.64
N THR A 847 30.34 26.94 -20.92
CA THR A 847 30.41 26.50 -19.53
C THR A 847 31.22 25.21 -19.39
N ILE A 848 30.98 24.22 -20.25
CA ILE A 848 31.74 22.96 -20.23
C ILE A 848 33.23 23.22 -20.52
N GLN A 849 33.53 24.07 -21.51
CA GLN A 849 34.89 24.41 -21.91
C GLN A 849 35.65 25.23 -20.85
N GLN A 850 34.94 25.96 -19.98
CA GLN A 850 35.52 26.75 -18.87
C GLN A 850 35.79 25.93 -17.60
N SER A 851 35.31 24.69 -17.51
CA SER A 851 35.60 23.82 -16.36
C SER A 851 37.10 23.53 -16.29
N SER A 852 37.70 23.64 -15.10
CA SER A 852 39.15 23.45 -14.91
C SER A 852 39.63 22.03 -15.22
N LEU A 853 38.71 21.08 -15.39
CA LEU A 853 39.01 19.68 -15.71
C LEU A 853 39.07 19.42 -17.21
N VAL A 854 38.45 20.27 -18.04
CA VAL A 854 38.25 20.04 -19.46
C VAL A 854 39.33 20.74 -20.27
N GLU A 855 40.04 20.00 -21.12
CA GLU A 855 40.96 20.56 -22.11
C GLU A 855 40.19 21.03 -23.35
N ARG A 856 39.24 20.21 -23.83
CA ARG A 856 38.47 20.48 -25.05
C ARG A 856 37.16 19.69 -25.09
N VAL A 857 36.08 20.33 -25.57
CA VAL A 857 34.85 19.65 -25.97
C VAL A 857 34.92 19.23 -27.44
N THR A 858 34.64 17.96 -27.75
CA THR A 858 34.63 17.43 -29.12
C THR A 858 33.22 17.35 -29.70
N LYS A 859 32.20 17.12 -28.87
CA LYS A 859 30.81 17.03 -29.29
C LYS A 859 29.87 17.45 -28.17
N LEU A 860 28.79 18.15 -28.51
CA LEU A 860 27.66 18.42 -27.64
C LEU A 860 26.36 18.20 -28.44
N ILE A 861 25.44 17.44 -27.88
CA ILE A 861 24.12 17.20 -28.46
C ILE A 861 23.09 17.43 -27.35
N LEU A 862 22.06 18.20 -27.67
CA LEU A 862 20.90 18.41 -26.80
C LEU A 862 19.68 17.76 -27.43
N LYS A 863 18.87 17.07 -26.61
CA LYS A 863 17.61 16.47 -27.06
C LYS A 863 16.52 16.70 -26.01
N LYS A 864 15.51 17.51 -26.36
CA LYS A 864 14.27 17.64 -25.57
C LYS A 864 13.50 16.31 -25.68
N ALA A 865 13.04 15.75 -24.57
CA ALA A 865 12.38 14.44 -24.56
C ALA A 865 11.13 14.35 -25.47
N SER A 866 10.46 15.49 -25.72
CA SER A 866 9.30 15.61 -26.61
C SER A 866 9.63 15.68 -28.11
N GLN A 867 10.91 15.81 -28.49
CA GLN A 867 11.34 15.89 -29.90
C GLN A 867 12.00 14.59 -30.38
N SER A 868 11.63 14.13 -31.58
CA SER A 868 12.19 12.93 -32.21
C SER A 868 13.64 13.14 -32.67
N GLU A 869 13.96 14.33 -33.17
CA GLU A 869 15.28 14.71 -33.70
C GLU A 869 16.19 15.32 -32.63
N SER A 870 17.50 15.09 -32.76
CA SER A 870 18.52 15.67 -31.88
C SER A 870 19.02 17.00 -32.45
N ALA A 871 18.98 18.06 -31.65
CA ALA A 871 19.46 19.37 -32.05
C ALA A 871 20.98 19.49 -31.82
N ILE A 872 21.71 19.89 -32.86
CA ILE A 872 23.13 20.28 -32.78
C ILE A 872 23.20 21.76 -33.15
N GLY A 873 23.67 22.60 -32.23
CA GLY A 873 23.80 24.04 -32.47
C GLY A 873 22.53 24.86 -32.24
N GLU A 874 21.44 24.24 -31.78
CA GLU A 874 20.19 24.95 -31.45
C GLU A 874 19.96 24.99 -29.94
N SER A 875 19.45 26.13 -29.47
CA SER A 875 19.03 26.31 -28.07
C SER A 875 17.66 25.69 -27.86
N ILE A 876 17.38 25.26 -26.62
CA ILE A 876 16.08 24.72 -26.24
C ILE A 876 15.38 25.72 -25.34
N ASP A 877 14.21 26.17 -25.76
CA ASP A 877 13.31 27.01 -24.98
C ASP A 877 12.19 26.15 -24.34
N ALA A 878 11.85 26.42 -23.08
CA ALA A 878 10.66 25.88 -22.43
C ALA A 878 9.44 26.75 -22.75
N ASP A 879 8.28 26.11 -22.81
CA ASP A 879 7.00 26.82 -22.79
C ASP A 879 6.76 27.52 -21.44
N ASP A 880 5.74 28.39 -21.37
CA ASP A 880 5.52 29.25 -20.20
C ASP A 880 5.34 28.46 -18.89
N ASP A 881 4.78 27.26 -18.94
CA ASP A 881 4.56 26.34 -17.81
C ASP A 881 5.61 25.23 -17.69
N GLU A 882 6.57 25.15 -18.61
CA GLU A 882 7.59 24.10 -18.62
C GLU A 882 8.87 24.51 -17.88
N VAL A 883 9.56 23.53 -17.30
CA VAL A 883 10.90 23.69 -16.71
C VAL A 883 11.82 22.65 -17.35
N LEU A 884 12.92 23.11 -17.95
CA LEU A 884 13.92 22.22 -18.53
C LEU A 884 14.85 21.65 -17.44
N ILE A 885 14.97 20.32 -17.40
CA ILE A 885 15.84 19.56 -16.49
C ILE A 885 16.93 18.85 -17.30
N LEU A 886 18.20 19.09 -17.00
CA LEU A 886 19.30 18.39 -17.69
C LEU A 886 19.38 16.94 -17.21
N VAL A 887 19.40 16.00 -18.15
CA VAL A 887 19.59 14.58 -17.87
C VAL A 887 20.78 14.06 -18.66
N TRP A 888 21.71 13.38 -17.99
CA TRP A 888 22.86 12.77 -18.62
C TRP A 888 22.57 11.31 -18.93
N ASN A 889 22.92 10.85 -20.13
CA ASN A 889 22.88 9.42 -20.40
C ASN A 889 23.94 8.72 -19.53
N LYS A 890 23.56 7.69 -18.79
CA LYS A 890 24.53 6.69 -18.34
C LYS A 890 25.14 6.10 -19.62
N ASN A 891 26.44 6.27 -19.82
CA ASN A 891 27.12 5.44 -20.80
C ASN A 891 26.88 3.97 -20.39
N PRO A 892 26.57 3.06 -21.33
CA PRO A 892 26.64 1.63 -21.07
C PRO A 892 28.06 1.21 -20.66
#